data_AF-A0A0F8WZT8-F1
#
_entry.id   AF-A0A0F8WZT8-F1
#
_cell.length_a   1.000
_cell.length_b   1.000
_cell.length_c   1.000
_cell.angle_alpha   90.00
_cell.angle_beta   90.00
_cell.angle_gamma   90.00
#
_symmetry.space_group_name_H-M   'P 1'
#
loop_
_entity.id
_entity.type
_entity.pdbx_description
1 polymer ?
#
loop_
_entity_poly.entity_id
_entity_poly.type
_entity_poly.pdbx_seq_one_letter_code
_entity_poly.pdbx_strand_id
1 'polypeptide(L)'
;MSLPGLELTQPSEEREFVPAPPSQINLSQGSEWRFEVAFGTTVRVKLLSGAAELFGTELAPSQTYTFSGTKAAIYTWHGCTLEVSAGEAVTGLDGLASTTRGGLGAGGCQSEYVAEETPMVEYANVHFALETLRQEAKATGKDGPRVLILGPEDAGKTSLTKVLTAYATKVGRQPIVVNLDPTEGMLSVPGTLTATAFRAMLDVEEGWGSSPMSGPSAVPVKLPLVYFYPSVNPLEAEGSVYRPIVSRLALSVMGRMAEDEDARETGIIVDTPGILSQSKAGSLEMINHIVTEFSITTILVIGSERLYSLMMKNYDNKPSSSASAAASDERISVVKLSKSGGCVDRDAAFMKAVCESQIRTYFFGNPVPSTASSALSLSASSTTNVTLSPHAQQLDFNTLALYNYTTISAEEDQNPDDDDYDPAQLGTGDSFLPGGNETDWTASRQHESTSSSLPGIISATHESTSSAVVSNALIPLKKITAPVPTALANGLLAITHCAPTGTSAEIRDASIMGFLYVADVDSERGKIRVLAPDTSSSFEFQQEKKKKKKKKKMFLYRSYRHRRRKRLLTTMLLPLLTLLLVLLPFYIIYKPPSLLIRYFQRRWPDVLWQVQLRASSSSSSSSSSQPLVALTFDDAPSDYTPEILSLLREHDARATFFVIGDHILGREQTLRDVVGAGNELANHAMFDQPSRDLSDDELAAQIQAVQSRIQRIYAAVGRTAEAHDEVHIQGLRVNRVGAGSRGGNPSGEQEQEEEEVLTELTPGRYFRPGSGFFTDRMRALVRKEGFQLVLGSVYPHDAQINVPWINAAHVLSMVKPGSIIVVHDRRPWTVPMLAKVLPELKRRGYRVGTVTDLLKEGIST
;
A
#
# COMPACT_ATOMS: atom_id res chain seq x y z
N MET A 1 9.82 44.95 81.39
CA MET A 1 8.61 44.11 81.52
C MET A 1 7.87 44.16 80.19
N SER A 2 8.11 43.15 79.35
CA SER A 2 7.42 42.84 78.07
C SER A 2 8.27 41.74 77.40
N LEU A 3 8.11 40.48 77.81
CA LEU A 3 7.25 39.47 77.15
C LEU A 3 7.69 39.18 75.70
N PRO A 4 8.06 37.92 75.38
CA PRO A 4 8.70 37.59 74.11
C PRO A 4 7.69 37.44 72.96
N GLY A 5 8.12 37.76 71.74
CA GLY A 5 7.39 37.39 70.52
C GLY A 5 7.10 38.49 69.50
N LEU A 6 7.95 39.52 69.32
CA LEU A 6 7.92 40.38 68.13
C LEU A 6 9.19 41.26 68.03
N GLU A 7 10.11 40.91 67.13
CA GLU A 7 11.17 41.78 66.56
C GLU A 7 11.76 41.02 65.36
N LEU A 8 11.47 41.40 64.11
CA LEU A 8 12.10 42.50 63.36
C LEU A 8 13.62 42.32 63.18
N THR A 9 14.01 41.20 62.59
CA THR A 9 15.32 41.10 61.91
C THR A 9 15.33 42.05 60.72
N GLN A 10 16.25 43.03 60.74
CA GLN A 10 16.57 43.83 59.56
C GLN A 10 16.99 42.89 58.41
N PRO A 11 16.58 43.15 57.15
CA PRO A 11 17.18 42.45 56.03
C PRO A 11 18.67 42.77 56.01
N SER A 12 19.50 41.74 55.95
CA SER A 12 20.93 41.89 55.62
C SER A 12 21.07 42.69 54.33
N GLU A 13 22.05 43.58 54.26
CA GLU A 13 22.31 44.42 53.07
C GLU A 13 22.44 43.57 51.79
N GLU A 14 21.33 43.41 51.08
CA GLU A 14 21.34 43.05 49.67
C GLU A 14 22.06 44.20 48.96
N ARG A 15 23.31 43.95 48.57
CA ARG A 15 23.97 44.80 47.58
C ARG A 15 23.11 44.76 46.34
N GLU A 16 22.35 45.82 46.08
CA GLU A 16 21.64 46.03 44.82
C GLU A 16 22.61 45.73 43.69
N PHE A 17 22.39 44.60 43.01
CA PHE A 17 23.22 44.20 41.89
C PHE A 17 22.75 45.03 40.70
N VAL A 18 23.23 46.28 40.62
CA VAL A 18 22.94 47.18 39.51
C VAL A 18 23.28 46.44 38.22
N PRO A 19 22.28 46.13 37.36
CA PRO A 19 22.53 45.35 36.17
C PRO A 19 23.52 46.11 35.29
N ALA A 20 24.51 45.39 34.75
CA ALA A 20 25.49 45.97 33.86
C ALA A 20 24.78 46.70 32.69
N PRO A 21 25.26 47.88 32.27
CA PRO A 21 24.64 48.63 31.19
C PRO A 21 24.59 47.78 29.90
N PRO A 22 23.54 47.92 29.08
CA PRO A 22 23.40 47.17 27.84
C PRO A 22 24.63 47.39 26.94
N SER A 23 25.27 46.30 26.54
CA SER A 23 26.41 46.32 25.61
C SER A 23 25.89 46.31 24.17
N GLN A 24 26.53 47.07 23.29
CA GLN A 24 26.26 47.01 21.86
C GLN A 24 27.32 46.19 21.13
N ILE A 25 26.88 45.26 20.30
CA ILE A 25 27.73 44.38 19.50
C ILE A 25 27.48 44.70 18.04
N ASN A 26 28.51 45.18 17.35
CA ASN A 26 28.47 45.47 15.92
C ASN A 26 29.07 44.29 15.17
N LEU A 27 28.28 43.69 14.28
CA LEU A 27 28.69 42.59 13.41
C LEU A 27 28.94 43.11 12.00
N SER A 28 30.11 42.79 11.46
CA SER A 28 30.46 43.00 10.06
C SER A 28 29.70 42.02 9.15
N GLN A 29 29.56 42.34 7.87
CA GLN A 29 28.99 41.43 6.89
C GLN A 29 29.74 40.09 6.88
N GLY A 30 29.00 38.99 7.01
CA GLY A 30 29.55 37.63 6.98
C GLY A 30 30.02 37.09 8.34
N SER A 31 29.91 37.88 9.41
CA SER A 31 30.28 37.46 10.77
C SER A 31 29.10 36.95 11.59
N GLU A 32 29.41 36.22 12.66
CA GLU A 32 28.45 35.82 13.70
C GLU A 32 28.94 36.17 15.11
N TRP A 33 28.02 36.59 15.98
CA TRP A 33 28.25 36.64 17.43
C TRP A 33 27.88 35.28 18.02
N ARG A 34 28.85 34.62 18.65
CA ARG A 34 28.69 33.34 19.36
C ARG A 34 28.58 33.62 20.84
N PHE A 35 27.64 32.96 21.51
CA PHE A 35 27.40 33.16 22.94
C PHE A 35 26.90 31.88 23.63
N GLU A 36 27.28 31.73 24.90
CA GLU A 36 26.87 30.63 25.78
C GLU A 36 26.20 31.17 27.05
N VAL A 37 24.98 30.73 27.31
CA VAL A 37 24.16 31.10 28.47
C VAL A 37 23.95 29.89 29.37
N ALA A 38 24.26 30.03 30.66
CA ALA A 38 24.03 29.00 31.65
C ALA A 38 22.53 28.70 31.83
N PHE A 39 22.20 27.54 32.39
CA PHE A 39 20.86 27.34 32.96
C PHE A 39 20.70 28.19 34.22
N GLY A 40 19.53 28.82 34.38
CA GLY A 40 19.19 29.69 35.51
C GLY A 40 19.55 31.17 35.32
N THR A 41 20.45 31.50 34.39
CA THR A 41 20.72 32.88 33.96
C THR A 41 20.00 33.18 32.65
N THR A 42 19.68 34.45 32.39
CA THR A 42 19.07 34.87 31.11
C THR A 42 19.84 36.01 30.47
N VAL A 43 19.93 35.96 29.14
CA VAL A 43 20.52 37.03 28.30
C VAL A 43 19.44 37.54 27.37
N ARG A 44 19.29 38.87 27.30
CA ARG A 44 18.34 39.55 26.42
C ARG A 44 19.09 40.18 25.26
N VAL A 45 18.69 39.84 24.03
CA VAL A 45 19.30 40.30 22.78
C VAL A 45 18.25 41.03 21.95
N LYS A 46 18.59 42.17 21.37
CA LYS A 46 17.68 42.98 20.55
C LYS A 46 18.39 43.49 19.30
N LEU A 47 17.78 43.32 18.14
CA LEU A 47 18.31 43.84 16.88
C LEU A 47 18.01 45.35 16.78
N LEU A 48 19.04 46.20 16.82
CA LEU A 48 18.87 47.65 16.68
C LEU A 48 18.83 48.10 15.22
N SER A 49 19.69 47.54 14.38
CA SER A 49 19.84 47.92 12.97
C SER A 49 20.46 46.80 12.14
N GLY A 50 20.23 46.81 10.82
CA GLY A 50 20.67 45.76 9.91
C GLY A 50 19.74 44.54 9.90
N ALA A 51 20.27 43.40 9.49
CA ALA A 51 19.56 42.12 9.47
C ALA A 51 20.41 41.04 10.13
N ALA A 52 19.79 40.17 10.94
CA ALA A 52 20.46 39.11 11.67
C ALA A 52 19.57 37.86 11.74
N GLU A 53 20.17 36.67 11.80
CA GLU A 53 19.44 35.41 11.93
C GLU A 53 20.10 34.44 12.92
N LEU A 54 19.27 33.71 13.67
CA LEU A 54 19.66 32.62 14.55
C LEU A 54 19.25 31.31 13.89
N PHE A 55 20.24 30.50 13.50
CA PHE A 55 20.06 29.26 12.73
C PHE A 55 19.08 29.39 11.54
N GLY A 56 19.22 30.48 10.76
CA GLY A 56 18.41 30.79 9.58
C GLY A 56 17.06 31.48 9.85
N THR A 57 16.67 31.64 11.12
CA THR A 57 15.45 32.35 11.53
C THR A 57 15.77 33.81 11.79
N GLU A 58 15.11 34.73 11.09
CA GLU A 58 15.40 36.17 11.18
C GLU A 58 14.92 36.79 12.50
N LEU A 59 15.77 37.66 13.07
CA LEU A 59 15.42 38.48 14.23
C LEU A 59 14.63 39.71 13.76
N ALA A 60 13.48 39.97 14.37
CA ALA A 60 12.69 41.16 14.10
C ALA A 60 13.37 42.42 14.66
N PRO A 61 13.47 43.53 13.89
CA PRO A 61 14.04 44.78 14.38
C PRO A 61 13.29 45.32 15.61
N SER A 62 14.03 45.84 16.58
CA SER A 62 13.56 46.33 17.88
C SER A 62 12.84 45.32 18.78
N GLN A 63 12.68 44.06 18.35
CA GLN A 63 12.21 42.97 19.21
C GLN A 63 13.35 42.49 20.11
N THR A 64 13.09 42.36 21.40
CA THR A 64 13.97 41.68 22.35
C THR A 64 13.72 40.18 22.29
N TYR A 65 14.73 39.35 22.47
CA TYR A 65 14.66 37.89 22.59
C TYR A 65 15.44 37.45 23.84
N THR A 66 14.91 36.48 24.58
CA THR A 66 15.48 36.03 25.86
C THR A 66 15.98 34.59 25.76
N PHE A 67 17.25 34.37 26.06
CA PHE A 67 17.91 33.06 26.02
C PHE A 67 18.36 32.62 27.40
N SER A 68 18.29 31.31 27.68
CA SER A 68 18.80 30.64 28.89
C SER A 68 19.21 29.22 28.52
N GLY A 69 20.23 28.65 29.17
CA GLY A 69 20.68 27.27 28.94
C GLY A 69 21.05 26.97 27.48
N THR A 70 21.51 27.99 26.74
CA THR A 70 21.60 28.00 25.28
C THR A 70 23.02 28.30 24.84
N LYS A 71 23.55 27.50 23.89
CA LYS A 71 24.77 27.78 23.15
C LYS A 71 24.38 28.09 21.69
N ALA A 72 24.61 29.30 21.22
CA ALA A 72 24.09 29.74 19.93
C ALA A 72 24.99 30.74 19.19
N ALA A 73 24.68 30.96 17.92
CA ALA A 73 25.30 31.96 17.07
C ALA A 73 24.22 32.80 16.37
N ILE A 74 24.39 34.12 16.38
CA ILE A 74 23.58 35.06 15.59
C ILE A 74 24.44 35.57 14.45
N TYR A 75 24.06 35.24 13.22
CA TYR A 75 24.79 35.52 11.99
C TYR A 75 24.20 36.73 11.24
N THR A 76 25.00 37.43 10.44
CA THR A 76 24.51 38.48 9.53
C THR A 76 25.09 38.42 8.11
N TRP A 77 24.20 38.43 7.12
CA TRP A 77 24.53 38.51 5.69
C TRP A 77 24.99 39.90 5.22
N HIS A 78 24.68 40.97 5.98
CA HIS A 78 24.81 42.37 5.53
C HIS A 78 25.41 43.31 6.59
N GLY A 79 25.69 42.81 7.80
CA GLY A 79 26.05 43.61 8.97
C GLY A 79 24.82 44.00 9.80
N CYS A 80 25.02 44.08 11.12
CA CYS A 80 23.97 44.49 12.06
C CYS A 80 24.54 45.02 13.38
N THR A 81 23.71 45.73 14.14
CA THR A 81 23.99 46.09 15.54
C THR A 81 23.00 45.41 16.47
N LEU A 82 23.52 44.65 17.43
CA LEU A 82 22.77 44.00 18.50
C LEU A 82 22.95 44.78 19.81
N GLU A 83 21.89 44.86 20.60
CA GLU A 83 21.92 45.29 22.00
C GLU A 83 21.79 44.04 22.89
N VAL A 84 22.74 43.84 23.78
CA VAL A 84 22.82 42.68 24.69
C VAL A 84 22.79 43.17 26.12
N SER A 85 21.85 42.64 26.92
CA SER A 85 21.67 43.01 28.32
C SER A 85 21.37 41.80 29.18
N ALA A 86 21.63 41.91 30.48
CA ALA A 86 21.25 40.87 31.42
C ALA A 86 19.73 40.80 31.51
N GLY A 87 19.18 39.59 31.50
CA GLY A 87 17.79 39.36 31.91
C GLY A 87 17.70 39.18 33.42
N GLU A 88 16.48 38.94 33.90
CA GLU A 88 16.23 38.67 35.32
C GLU A 88 16.68 37.24 35.68
N ALA A 89 17.15 37.04 36.91
CA ALA A 89 17.50 35.70 37.39
C ALA A 89 16.23 34.84 37.46
N VAL A 90 16.25 33.67 36.82
CA VAL A 90 15.08 32.78 36.80
C VAL A 90 15.01 32.08 38.15
N THR A 91 14.01 32.43 38.96
CA THR A 91 13.76 31.76 40.25
C THR A 91 13.43 30.29 40.03
N GLY A 92 14.24 29.40 40.61
CA GLY A 92 13.92 27.97 40.67
C GLY A 92 12.65 27.71 41.47
N LEU A 93 11.98 26.58 41.22
CA LEU A 93 10.74 26.22 41.93
C LEU A 93 10.98 25.95 43.44
N ASP A 94 12.23 25.71 43.81
CA ASP A 94 12.66 25.42 45.19
C ASP A 94 12.69 26.67 46.09
N GLY A 95 12.33 27.85 45.56
CA GLY A 95 12.39 29.13 46.27
C GLY A 95 13.80 29.68 46.47
N LEU A 96 14.85 28.90 46.16
CA LEU A 96 16.22 29.39 46.05
C LEU A 96 16.41 30.14 44.72
N ALA A 97 16.87 31.38 44.82
CA ALA A 97 17.53 32.04 43.69
C ALA A 97 18.76 31.23 43.30
N SER A 98 18.96 30.98 42.00
CA SER A 98 20.13 30.23 41.55
C SER A 98 21.40 31.00 41.92
N THR A 99 22.27 30.40 42.74
CA THR A 99 23.52 31.02 43.20
C THR A 99 24.62 31.01 42.13
N THR A 100 24.32 30.52 40.93
CA THR A 100 25.16 30.65 39.75
C THR A 100 25.29 32.12 39.37
N ARG A 101 26.41 32.73 39.75
CA ARG A 101 26.81 34.04 39.25
C ARG A 101 26.81 34.01 37.72
N GLY A 102 26.20 35.02 37.10
CA GLY A 102 26.31 35.24 35.67
C GLY A 102 27.78 35.33 35.24
N GLY A 103 28.06 34.94 33.99
CA GLY A 103 29.40 35.05 33.44
C GLY A 103 29.84 36.50 33.26
N LEU A 104 31.11 36.69 32.88
CA LEU A 104 31.71 38.02 32.74
C LEU A 104 31.46 38.67 31.36
N GLY A 105 30.83 37.94 30.42
CA GLY A 105 30.46 38.47 29.10
C GLY A 105 29.24 39.40 29.15
N ALA A 106 28.95 40.07 28.03
CA ALA A 106 27.79 40.93 27.86
C ALA A 106 26.50 40.22 28.28
N GLY A 107 25.69 40.92 29.07
CA GLY A 107 24.45 40.37 29.63
C GLY A 107 24.60 39.17 30.57
N GLY A 108 25.81 38.79 30.98
CA GLY A 108 26.04 37.63 31.84
C GLY A 108 26.32 36.31 31.11
N CYS A 109 26.66 36.36 29.81
CA CYS A 109 27.16 35.22 29.04
C CYS A 109 28.36 34.55 29.74
N GLN A 110 28.39 33.22 29.75
CA GLN A 110 29.54 32.42 30.22
C GLN A 110 30.75 32.60 29.30
N SER A 111 30.49 32.62 28.00
CA SER A 111 31.46 32.78 26.92
C SER A 111 30.77 33.58 25.82
N GLU A 112 31.48 34.53 25.21
CA GLU A 112 31.04 35.21 24.00
C GLU A 112 32.22 35.71 23.17
N TYR A 113 32.04 35.76 21.85
CA TYR A 113 32.99 36.36 20.91
C TYR A 113 32.35 36.54 19.52
N VAL A 114 32.96 37.39 18.68
CA VAL A 114 32.60 37.52 17.27
C VAL A 114 33.53 36.64 16.43
N ALA A 115 32.98 35.94 15.44
CA ALA A 115 33.73 35.13 14.49
C ALA A 115 33.40 35.54 13.05
N GLU A 116 34.44 35.73 12.24
CA GLU A 116 34.32 36.06 10.80
C GLU A 116 34.34 34.80 9.92
N GLU A 117 35.00 33.72 10.37
CA GLU A 117 35.03 32.44 9.66
C GLU A 117 33.79 31.60 9.99
N THR A 118 32.91 31.47 9.01
CA THR A 118 31.65 30.72 9.11
C THR A 118 31.38 29.87 7.85
N PRO A 119 30.77 28.67 7.97
CA PRO A 119 30.38 27.85 6.83
C PRO A 119 29.02 28.26 6.22
N MET A 120 28.47 29.43 6.57
CA MET A 120 27.10 29.83 6.18
C MET A 120 26.90 29.92 4.66
N VAL A 121 27.96 30.26 3.91
CA VAL A 121 27.95 30.23 2.43
C VAL A 121 27.78 28.80 1.89
N GLU A 122 28.42 27.80 2.50
CA GLU A 122 28.20 26.39 2.13
C GLU A 122 26.75 25.98 2.38
N TYR A 123 26.18 26.38 3.52
CA TYR A 123 24.82 26.03 3.91
C TYR A 123 23.76 26.69 3.00
N ALA A 124 23.99 27.95 2.59
CA ALA A 124 23.18 28.62 1.58
C ALA A 124 23.27 27.94 0.21
N ASN A 125 24.48 27.56 -0.24
CA ASN A 125 24.68 26.83 -1.50
C ASN A 125 23.94 25.48 -1.51
N VAL A 126 23.99 24.73 -0.39
CA VAL A 126 23.20 23.49 -0.22
C VAL A 126 21.70 23.79 -0.31
N HIS A 127 21.21 24.83 0.37
CA HIS A 127 19.80 25.20 0.30
C HIS A 127 19.35 25.51 -1.14
N PHE A 128 20.13 26.31 -1.90
CA PHE A 128 19.80 26.62 -3.29
C PHE A 128 19.83 25.37 -4.20
N ALA A 129 20.80 24.47 -4.02
CA ALA A 129 20.82 23.21 -4.76
C ALA A 129 19.59 22.33 -4.45
N LEU A 130 19.20 22.21 -3.18
CA LEU A 130 17.98 21.51 -2.78
C LEU A 130 16.72 22.19 -3.31
N GLU A 131 16.69 23.52 -3.41
CA GLU A 131 15.55 24.26 -3.95
C GLU A 131 15.37 24.04 -5.46
N THR A 132 16.47 23.96 -6.24
CA THR A 132 16.42 23.52 -7.64
C THR A 132 15.79 22.14 -7.77
N LEU A 133 16.20 21.16 -6.94
CA LEU A 133 15.62 19.82 -6.93
C LEU A 133 14.11 19.83 -6.57
N ARG A 134 13.66 20.70 -5.67
CA ARG A 134 12.22 20.89 -5.37
C ARG A 134 11.44 21.52 -6.52
N GLN A 135 12.06 22.40 -7.29
CA GLN A 135 11.45 22.99 -8.49
C GLN A 135 11.31 21.94 -9.61
N GLU A 136 12.33 21.12 -9.82
CA GLU A 136 12.29 19.99 -10.75
C GLU A 136 11.26 18.92 -10.32
N ALA A 137 11.21 18.57 -9.03
CA ALA A 137 10.21 17.67 -8.47
C ALA A 137 8.78 18.18 -8.73
N LYS A 138 8.52 19.45 -8.42
CA LYS A 138 7.23 20.12 -8.71
C LYS A 138 6.89 20.13 -10.20
N ALA A 139 7.86 20.42 -11.07
CA ALA A 139 7.65 20.47 -12.52
C ALA A 139 7.40 19.09 -13.15
N THR A 140 7.98 18.02 -12.59
CA THR A 140 7.89 16.65 -13.13
C THR A 140 6.89 15.76 -12.39
N GLY A 141 6.31 16.22 -11.27
CA GLY A 141 5.43 15.43 -10.42
C GLY A 141 6.16 14.36 -9.59
N LYS A 142 7.49 14.44 -9.48
CA LYS A 142 8.32 13.57 -8.64
C LYS A 142 8.29 14.01 -7.17
N ASP A 143 8.86 13.18 -6.31
CA ASP A 143 9.14 13.56 -4.92
C ASP A 143 10.30 14.56 -4.85
N GLY A 144 10.28 15.44 -3.84
CA GLY A 144 11.37 16.33 -3.51
C GLY A 144 12.56 15.62 -2.86
N PRO A 145 13.70 16.33 -2.67
CA PRO A 145 14.93 15.74 -2.17
C PRO A 145 14.77 15.17 -0.75
N ARG A 146 15.31 13.97 -0.54
CA ARG A 146 15.32 13.27 0.75
C ARG A 146 16.74 13.32 1.30
N VAL A 147 16.96 14.25 2.22
CA VAL A 147 18.28 14.65 2.70
C VAL A 147 18.61 13.94 4.01
N LEU A 148 19.77 13.30 4.10
CA LEU A 148 20.31 12.68 5.30
C LEU A 148 21.54 13.46 5.77
N ILE A 149 21.55 13.91 7.02
CA ILE A 149 22.70 14.63 7.62
C ILE A 149 23.47 13.66 8.50
N LEU A 150 24.76 13.49 8.22
CA LEU A 150 25.71 12.65 8.95
C LEU A 150 26.91 13.46 9.44
N GLY A 151 27.52 13.03 10.53
CA GLY A 151 28.66 13.70 11.16
C GLY A 151 28.84 13.27 12.62
N PRO A 152 30.02 13.48 13.24
CA PRO A 152 30.28 13.07 14.61
C PRO A 152 29.36 13.77 15.62
N GLU A 153 29.49 13.41 16.89
CA GLU A 153 28.97 14.20 18.00
C GLU A 153 29.50 15.65 17.91
N ASP A 154 28.64 16.60 18.27
CA ASP A 154 28.94 18.05 18.31
C ASP A 154 29.54 18.63 17.01
N ALA A 155 29.17 18.05 15.86
CA ALA A 155 29.53 18.55 14.53
C ALA A 155 28.63 19.68 14.00
N GLY A 156 27.55 20.02 14.71
CA GLY A 156 26.56 21.02 14.27
C GLY A 156 25.43 20.49 13.37
N LYS A 157 25.17 19.17 13.38
CA LYS A 157 24.11 18.51 12.57
C LYS A 157 22.73 19.17 12.77
N THR A 158 22.26 19.25 14.01
CA THR A 158 20.99 19.90 14.38
C THR A 158 20.93 21.37 14.00
N SER A 159 22.06 22.09 14.09
CA SER A 159 22.16 23.48 13.65
C SER A 159 21.98 23.62 12.13
N LEU A 160 22.62 22.74 11.33
CA LEU A 160 22.40 22.68 9.89
C LEU A 160 20.95 22.29 9.55
N THR A 161 20.38 21.30 10.24
CA THR A 161 18.98 20.90 10.08
C THR A 161 18.04 22.09 10.30
N LYS A 162 18.26 22.89 11.35
CA LYS A 162 17.52 24.13 11.61
C LYS A 162 17.68 25.15 10.49
N VAL A 163 18.92 25.46 10.07
CA VAL A 163 19.21 26.42 8.97
C VAL A 163 18.49 26.02 7.67
N LEU A 164 18.64 24.77 7.23
CA LEU A 164 18.01 24.29 5.99
C LEU A 164 16.47 24.30 6.07
N THR A 165 15.90 24.02 7.25
CA THR A 165 14.45 24.09 7.50
C THR A 165 13.94 25.53 7.53
N ALA A 166 14.68 26.43 8.17
CA ALA A 166 14.36 27.86 8.24
C ALA A 166 14.41 28.48 6.84
N TYR A 167 15.44 28.22 6.04
CA TYR A 167 15.50 28.71 4.67
C TYR A 167 14.39 28.13 3.78
N ALA A 168 14.08 26.82 3.89
CA ALA A 168 12.97 26.22 3.15
C ALA A 168 11.62 26.86 3.51
N THR A 169 11.33 27.07 4.80
CA THR A 169 10.10 27.75 5.23
C THR A 169 10.07 29.24 4.86
N LYS A 170 11.22 29.92 4.87
CA LYS A 170 11.38 31.32 4.43
C LYS A 170 10.98 31.52 2.95
N VAL A 171 11.28 30.55 2.08
CA VAL A 171 10.82 30.54 0.67
C VAL A 171 9.46 29.86 0.45
N GLY A 172 8.70 29.60 1.53
CA GLY A 172 7.32 29.10 1.46
C GLY A 172 7.17 27.59 1.23
N ARG A 173 8.23 26.80 1.40
CA ARG A 173 8.20 25.33 1.32
C ARG A 173 7.79 24.70 2.65
N GLN A 174 7.36 23.43 2.62
CA GLN A 174 6.86 22.70 3.80
C GLN A 174 7.66 21.42 4.09
N PRO A 175 8.93 21.52 4.55
CA PRO A 175 9.78 20.35 4.74
C PRO A 175 9.28 19.47 5.89
N ILE A 176 9.39 18.15 5.73
CA ILE A 176 9.29 17.22 6.86
C ILE A 176 10.68 17.05 7.45
N VAL A 177 10.87 17.53 8.67
CA VAL A 177 12.09 17.25 9.45
C VAL A 177 11.87 15.98 10.25
N VAL A 178 12.84 15.08 10.22
CA VAL A 178 12.88 13.84 10.98
C VAL A 178 14.08 13.92 11.92
N ASN A 179 13.85 13.81 13.22
CA ASN A 179 14.94 13.63 14.19
C ASN A 179 15.05 12.15 14.56
N LEU A 180 16.21 11.56 14.27
CA LEU A 180 16.55 10.20 14.69
C LEU A 180 17.52 10.16 15.89
N ASP A 181 17.95 11.31 16.44
CA ASP A 181 18.77 11.32 17.65
C ASP A 181 17.88 11.28 18.91
N PRO A 182 17.86 10.18 19.68
CA PRO A 182 17.03 10.08 20.88
C PRO A 182 17.51 10.94 22.05
N THR A 183 18.74 11.49 21.97
CA THR A 183 19.28 12.35 23.04
C THR A 183 18.66 13.75 23.05
N GLU A 184 18.01 14.16 21.96
CA GLU A 184 17.36 15.46 21.80
C GLU A 184 15.86 15.33 21.52
N GLY A 185 15.01 15.86 22.40
CA GLY A 185 13.57 15.90 22.19
C GLY A 185 13.12 16.99 21.20
N MET A 186 13.20 16.74 19.89
CA MET A 186 12.59 17.66 18.90
C MET A 186 11.07 17.70 19.09
N LEU A 187 10.56 18.83 19.64
CA LEU A 187 9.14 19.08 19.93
C LEU A 187 8.48 18.05 20.88
N SER A 188 9.29 17.34 21.64
CA SER A 188 8.94 16.20 22.49
C SER A 188 9.93 16.10 23.64
N VAL A 189 9.84 15.06 24.46
CA VAL A 189 10.84 14.71 25.48
C VAL A 189 12.01 13.91 24.86
N PRO A 190 13.20 13.88 25.50
CA PRO A 190 14.26 12.92 25.17
C PRO A 190 13.79 11.45 25.24
N GLY A 191 14.55 10.55 24.61
CA GLY A 191 14.15 9.17 24.40
C GLY A 191 13.04 9.05 23.33
N THR A 192 13.01 9.94 22.35
CA THR A 192 12.03 9.90 21.26
C THR A 192 12.62 10.11 19.88
N LEU A 193 12.09 9.37 18.90
CA LEU A 193 12.33 9.62 17.48
C LEU A 193 11.08 10.32 16.92
N THR A 194 11.27 11.40 16.16
CA THR A 194 10.16 12.28 15.79
C THR A 194 10.19 12.72 14.33
N ALA A 195 9.02 13.05 13.78
CA ALA A 195 8.90 13.68 12.47
C ALA A 195 7.83 14.78 12.48
N THR A 196 8.18 15.95 11.93
CA THR A 196 7.31 17.14 11.92
C THR A 196 7.35 17.82 10.56
N ALA A 197 6.17 18.13 9.99
CA ALA A 197 6.07 19.00 8.83
C ALA A 197 6.09 20.47 9.27
N PHE A 198 7.13 21.21 8.90
CA PHE A 198 7.26 22.63 9.23
C PHE A 198 6.54 23.48 8.18
N ARG A 199 5.39 24.03 8.56
CA ARG A 199 4.52 24.87 7.70
C ARG A 199 4.54 26.36 8.06
N ALA A 200 5.28 26.70 9.10
CA ALA A 200 5.48 28.04 9.61
C ALA A 200 6.93 28.15 10.07
N MET A 201 7.41 29.38 10.23
CA MET A 201 8.76 29.64 10.69
C MET A 201 9.06 28.96 12.04
N LEU A 202 10.34 28.65 12.22
CA LEU A 202 10.89 28.23 13.51
C LEU A 202 10.79 29.41 14.49
N ASP A 203 10.93 29.10 15.78
CA ASP A 203 10.91 30.11 16.83
C ASP A 203 12.35 30.47 17.23
N VAL A 204 12.64 31.75 17.47
CA VAL A 204 13.99 32.21 17.83
C VAL A 204 14.38 31.77 19.24
N GLU A 205 13.44 31.74 20.19
CA GLU A 205 13.69 31.44 21.61
C GLU A 205 13.49 29.94 21.89
N GLU A 206 12.44 29.32 21.34
CA GLU A 206 12.16 27.88 21.49
C GLU A 206 12.93 27.00 20.48
N GLY A 207 13.58 27.60 19.48
CA GLY A 207 14.42 26.95 18.47
C GLY A 207 13.65 26.13 17.42
N TRP A 208 12.84 25.15 17.83
CA TRP A 208 11.91 24.43 16.94
C TRP A 208 10.47 24.99 17.04
N GLY A 209 10.18 25.80 18.07
CA GLY A 209 8.84 26.24 18.43
C GLY A 209 8.11 25.26 19.36
N SER A 210 6.81 25.49 19.54
CA SER A 210 6.00 24.80 20.54
C SER A 210 5.16 23.66 19.96
N SER A 211 4.92 22.64 20.79
CA SER A 211 3.94 21.59 20.57
C SER A 211 2.51 22.10 20.82
N PRO A 212 1.44 21.34 20.48
CA PRO A 212 0.08 21.84 20.56
C PRO A 212 -0.43 21.95 22.00
N MET A 213 -0.80 23.16 22.40
CA MET A 213 -1.42 23.47 23.69
C MET A 213 -2.91 23.81 23.57
N SER A 214 -3.61 23.85 24.71
CA SER A 214 -5.04 24.17 24.79
C SER A 214 -5.36 25.66 24.72
N GLY A 215 -4.38 26.53 25.01
CA GLY A 215 -4.47 27.98 24.99
C GLY A 215 -4.08 28.61 23.63
N PRO A 216 -4.12 29.95 23.53
CA PRO A 216 -3.53 30.66 22.40
C PRO A 216 -2.00 30.53 22.41
N SER A 217 -1.40 30.41 21.22
CA SER A 217 0.05 30.54 21.04
C SER A 217 0.30 31.67 20.03
N ALA A 218 1.33 32.47 20.29
CA ALA A 218 1.71 33.59 19.42
C ALA A 218 2.34 33.09 18.10
N VAL A 219 3.09 31.99 18.15
CA VAL A 219 3.65 31.31 16.98
C VAL A 219 2.83 30.05 16.68
N PRO A 220 2.53 29.74 15.40
CA PRO A 220 1.81 28.52 15.04
C PRO A 220 2.50 27.27 15.61
N VAL A 221 1.74 26.50 16.40
CA VAL A 221 2.19 25.26 17.02
C VAL A 221 2.47 24.18 15.98
N LYS A 222 3.47 23.36 16.26
CA LYS A 222 3.94 22.28 15.40
C LYS A 222 3.27 20.95 15.82
N LEU A 223 3.11 20.03 14.88
CA LEU A 223 2.42 18.75 15.07
C LEU A 223 3.40 17.58 14.86
N PRO A 224 4.21 17.22 15.87
CA PRO A 224 5.13 16.10 15.77
C PRO A 224 4.40 14.76 15.78
N LEU A 225 4.85 13.84 14.93
CA LEU A 225 4.69 12.41 15.12
C LEU A 225 5.83 11.93 16.02
N VAL A 226 5.50 11.18 17.08
CA VAL A 226 6.45 10.77 18.12
C VAL A 226 6.42 9.25 18.27
N TYR A 227 7.61 8.64 18.30
CA TYR A 227 7.85 7.27 18.74
C TYR A 227 8.79 7.26 19.94
N PHE A 228 8.61 6.30 20.86
CA PHE A 228 9.44 6.19 22.06
C PHE A 228 10.58 5.19 21.86
N TYR A 229 11.80 5.62 22.16
CA TYR A 229 13.00 4.79 22.17
C TYR A 229 13.81 5.14 23.43
N PRO A 230 13.83 4.28 24.47
CA PRO A 230 14.31 4.66 25.80
C PRO A 230 15.84 4.69 25.93
N SER A 231 16.57 4.10 24.98
CA SER A 231 18.03 4.05 25.05
C SER A 231 18.67 5.27 24.38
N VAL A 232 19.84 5.64 24.88
CA VAL A 232 20.71 6.67 24.31
C VAL A 232 21.45 6.13 23.08
N ASN A 233 21.70 4.81 23.01
CA ASN A 233 22.55 4.21 22.00
C ASN A 233 21.74 3.43 20.93
N PRO A 234 21.53 3.97 19.72
CA PRO A 234 20.76 3.33 18.64
C PRO A 234 21.36 2.01 18.12
N LEU A 235 22.63 1.71 18.45
CA LEU A 235 23.32 0.47 18.08
C LEU A 235 23.18 -0.64 19.14
N GLU A 236 22.57 -0.34 20.29
CA GLU A 236 22.36 -1.32 21.36
C GLU A 236 21.51 -2.51 20.89
N ALA A 237 21.89 -3.72 21.31
CA ALA A 237 21.30 -4.99 20.87
C ALA A 237 21.14 -5.06 19.33
N GLU A 238 22.20 -4.68 18.59
CA GLU A 238 22.30 -4.62 17.12
C GLU A 238 21.27 -3.69 16.44
N GLY A 239 20.62 -2.82 17.23
CA GLY A 239 19.50 -2.00 16.80
C GLY A 239 18.17 -2.75 16.70
N SER A 240 18.02 -3.91 17.33
CA SER A 240 16.79 -4.74 17.31
C SER A 240 15.51 -4.01 17.74
N VAL A 241 15.64 -2.98 18.60
CA VAL A 241 14.53 -2.08 18.98
C VAL A 241 14.48 -0.84 18.08
N TYR A 242 15.63 -0.27 17.74
CA TYR A 242 15.73 0.99 17.00
C TYR A 242 15.34 0.84 15.52
N ARG A 243 15.86 -0.17 14.80
CA ARG A 243 15.57 -0.40 13.36
C ARG A 243 14.06 -0.50 13.08
N PRO A 244 13.24 -1.29 13.82
CA PRO A 244 11.79 -1.33 13.58
C PRO A 244 11.08 0.00 13.84
N ILE A 245 11.48 0.76 14.87
CA ILE A 245 10.89 2.08 15.16
C ILE A 245 11.20 3.05 14.02
N VAL A 246 12.44 3.03 13.50
CA VAL A 246 12.85 3.80 12.33
C VAL A 246 12.00 3.43 11.10
N SER A 247 11.79 2.15 10.81
CA SER A 247 10.91 1.70 9.71
C SER A 247 9.46 2.17 9.88
N ARG A 248 8.93 2.17 11.11
CA ARG A 248 7.57 2.69 11.40
C ARG A 248 7.46 4.20 11.23
N LEU A 249 8.48 4.94 11.64
CA LEU A 249 8.58 6.38 11.43
C LEU A 249 8.68 6.71 9.94
N ALA A 250 9.54 6.01 9.20
CA ALA A 250 9.70 6.17 7.75
C ALA A 250 8.40 5.88 6.98
N LEU A 251 7.74 4.74 7.25
CA LEU A 251 6.43 4.42 6.66
C LEU A 251 5.38 5.52 6.91
N SER A 252 5.38 6.12 8.10
CA SER A 252 4.45 7.20 8.45
C SER A 252 4.80 8.53 7.77
N VAL A 253 6.09 8.83 7.59
CA VAL A 253 6.57 10.00 6.83
C VAL A 253 6.24 9.87 5.34
N MET A 254 6.56 8.72 4.73
CA MET A 254 6.27 8.45 3.32
C MET A 254 4.75 8.42 3.06
N GLY A 255 3.97 7.85 3.98
CA GLY A 255 2.50 7.92 3.93
C GLY A 255 1.97 9.36 3.99
N ARG A 256 2.62 10.24 4.77
CA ARG A 256 2.27 11.66 4.82
C ARG A 256 2.65 12.41 3.55
N MET A 257 3.81 12.13 2.95
CA MET A 257 4.18 12.66 1.63
C MET A 257 3.20 12.22 0.54
N ALA A 258 2.66 11.01 0.61
CA ALA A 258 1.65 10.54 -0.34
C ALA A 258 0.29 11.27 -0.20
N GLU A 259 -0.04 11.82 0.99
CA GLU A 259 -1.27 12.59 1.23
C GLU A 259 -1.13 14.10 1.03
N ASP A 260 0.09 14.65 1.13
CA ASP A 260 0.37 16.09 1.22
C ASP A 260 1.36 16.52 0.12
N GLU A 261 0.83 17.09 -0.97
CA GLU A 261 1.59 17.44 -2.17
C GLU A 261 2.67 18.51 -1.93
N ASP A 262 2.40 19.52 -1.10
CA ASP A 262 3.39 20.55 -0.74
C ASP A 262 4.59 19.93 0.00
N ALA A 263 4.32 18.98 0.90
CA ALA A 263 5.36 18.24 1.61
C ALA A 263 6.10 17.25 0.70
N ARG A 264 5.38 16.59 -0.22
CA ARG A 264 5.96 15.68 -1.23
C ARG A 264 6.97 16.39 -2.11
N GLU A 265 6.58 17.52 -2.70
CA GLU A 265 7.46 18.34 -3.55
C GLU A 265 8.63 18.96 -2.78
N THR A 266 8.43 19.27 -1.49
CA THR A 266 9.49 19.87 -0.66
C THR A 266 10.55 18.84 -0.24
N GLY A 267 10.13 17.58 -0.02
CA GLY A 267 11.00 16.52 0.48
C GLY A 267 11.21 16.55 1.99
N ILE A 268 12.22 15.81 2.46
CA ILE A 268 12.48 15.57 3.88
C ILE A 268 13.93 15.89 4.25
N ILE A 269 14.16 16.23 5.53
CA ILE A 269 15.49 16.44 6.11
C ILE A 269 15.59 15.53 7.35
N VAL A 270 16.55 14.61 7.34
CA VAL A 270 16.75 13.60 8.38
C VAL A 270 18.04 13.91 9.15
N ASP A 271 17.88 14.26 10.43
CA ASP A 271 18.98 14.39 11.38
C ASP A 271 19.29 13.04 12.05
N THR A 272 20.54 12.81 12.43
CA THR A 272 21.01 11.51 12.90
C THR A 272 21.87 11.61 14.16
N PRO A 273 21.89 10.56 15.02
CA PRO A 273 22.74 10.55 16.20
C PRO A 273 24.22 10.41 15.83
N GLY A 274 25.06 11.21 16.51
CA GLY A 274 26.50 11.34 16.18
C GLY A 274 27.30 10.03 16.29
N ILE A 275 26.83 9.08 17.10
CA ILE A 275 27.40 7.75 17.27
C ILE A 275 27.41 6.90 15.98
N LEU A 276 26.47 7.13 15.04
CA LEU A 276 26.45 6.42 13.74
C LEU A 276 27.64 6.78 12.85
N SER A 277 28.26 7.93 13.10
CA SER A 277 29.45 8.42 12.39
C SER A 277 30.76 7.84 12.94
N GLN A 278 30.72 7.22 14.12
CA GLN A 278 31.83 6.50 14.69
C GLN A 278 31.95 5.14 13.97
N SER A 279 33.17 4.70 13.65
CA SER A 279 33.44 3.42 12.96
C SER A 279 33.30 2.20 13.90
N LYS A 280 32.19 2.14 14.64
CA LYS A 280 31.75 1.01 15.46
C LYS A 280 31.07 -0.05 14.57
N ALA A 281 31.00 -1.28 15.05
CA ALA A 281 30.22 -2.34 14.40
C ALA A 281 28.73 -1.94 14.33
N GLY A 282 28.02 -2.35 13.28
CA GLY A 282 26.61 -2.00 13.05
C GLY A 282 26.34 -0.57 12.55
N SER A 283 27.24 0.41 12.75
CA SER A 283 27.03 1.81 12.29
C SER A 283 26.66 1.92 10.81
N LEU A 284 27.42 1.25 9.93
CA LEU A 284 27.18 1.31 8.48
C LEU A 284 25.88 0.60 8.07
N GLU A 285 25.51 -0.48 8.76
CA GLU A 285 24.23 -1.16 8.53
C GLU A 285 23.05 -0.28 8.93
N MET A 286 23.17 0.44 10.05
CA MET A 286 22.15 1.38 10.51
C MET A 286 21.98 2.54 9.53
N ILE A 287 23.09 3.08 8.99
CA ILE A 287 23.04 4.09 7.92
C ILE A 287 22.35 3.50 6.67
N ASN A 288 22.67 2.28 6.26
CA ASN A 288 22.04 1.62 5.11
C ASN A 288 20.53 1.39 5.32
N HIS A 289 20.13 1.03 6.55
CA HIS A 289 18.74 0.90 6.96
C HIS A 289 18.00 2.24 6.81
N ILE A 290 18.55 3.32 7.38
CA ILE A 290 17.99 4.68 7.27
C ILE A 290 17.92 5.14 5.80
N VAL A 291 18.98 4.95 5.03
CA VAL A 291 19.04 5.31 3.59
C VAL A 291 17.94 4.61 2.81
N THR A 292 17.67 3.34 3.10
CA THR A 292 16.68 2.53 2.39
C THR A 292 15.25 2.85 2.82
N GLU A 293 14.96 2.86 4.13
CA GLU A 293 13.62 3.12 4.68
C GLU A 293 13.11 4.53 4.30
N PHE A 294 13.98 5.55 4.35
CA PHE A 294 13.64 6.91 3.95
C PHE A 294 13.90 7.22 2.47
N SER A 295 14.37 6.24 1.68
CA SER A 295 14.63 6.42 0.23
C SER A 295 15.53 7.63 -0.08
N ILE A 296 16.61 7.79 0.67
CA ILE A 296 17.48 8.97 0.65
C ILE A 296 18.07 9.22 -0.76
N THR A 297 18.23 10.51 -1.09
CA THR A 297 18.72 11.01 -2.39
C THR A 297 19.95 11.90 -2.24
N THR A 298 20.14 12.49 -1.07
CA THR A 298 21.23 13.43 -0.79
C THR A 298 21.79 13.15 0.60
N ILE A 299 23.09 12.87 0.69
CA ILE A 299 23.77 12.65 1.97
C ILE A 299 24.72 13.82 2.22
N LEU A 300 24.50 14.57 3.28
CA LEU A 300 25.37 15.67 3.73
C LEU A 300 26.27 15.15 4.84
N VAL A 301 27.59 15.22 4.67
CA VAL A 301 28.58 14.74 5.65
C VAL A 301 29.36 15.92 6.23
N ILE A 302 29.17 16.19 7.52
CA ILE A 302 29.81 17.29 8.25
C ILE A 302 31.02 16.79 9.03
N GLY A 303 32.16 17.47 8.91
CA GLY A 303 33.26 17.38 9.89
C GLY A 303 33.98 16.03 9.99
N SER A 304 33.89 15.14 8.99
CA SER A 304 34.60 13.86 8.99
C SER A 304 34.97 13.37 7.57
N GLU A 305 36.26 13.52 7.21
CA GLU A 305 36.84 13.04 5.94
C GLU A 305 36.68 11.53 5.74
N ARG A 306 36.88 10.77 6.83
CA ARG A 306 36.78 9.30 6.84
C ARG A 306 35.35 8.85 6.54
N LEU A 307 34.37 9.50 7.18
CA LEU A 307 32.96 9.20 6.93
C LEU A 307 32.56 9.63 5.52
N TYR A 308 32.99 10.80 5.06
CA TYR A 308 32.73 11.26 3.69
C TYR A 308 33.27 10.26 2.66
N SER A 309 34.52 9.84 2.81
CA SER A 309 35.16 8.84 1.94
C SER A 309 34.40 7.49 1.92
N LEU A 310 33.89 7.07 3.09
CA LEU A 310 33.08 5.86 3.22
C LEU A 310 31.71 6.01 2.53
N MET A 311 31.03 7.15 2.72
CA MET A 311 29.74 7.44 2.08
C MET A 311 29.88 7.58 0.56
N MET A 312 30.92 8.27 0.07
CA MET A 312 31.26 8.34 -1.35
C MET A 312 31.39 6.94 -1.96
N LYS A 313 32.24 6.09 -1.38
CA LYS A 313 32.44 4.71 -1.85
C LYS A 313 31.14 3.87 -1.82
N ASN A 314 30.28 4.10 -0.82
CA ASN A 314 29.12 3.25 -0.57
C ASN A 314 27.83 3.70 -1.25
N TYR A 315 27.65 4.99 -1.55
CA TYR A 315 26.37 5.53 -2.06
C TYR A 315 26.50 6.49 -3.26
N ASP A 316 27.62 7.20 -3.43
CA ASP A 316 27.69 8.25 -4.45
C ASP A 316 27.49 7.69 -5.87
N ASN A 317 26.65 8.39 -6.66
CA ASN A 317 26.23 8.01 -8.01
C ASN A 317 25.53 6.64 -8.14
N LYS A 318 25.17 5.99 -7.02
CA LYS A 318 24.40 4.72 -7.02
C LYS A 318 22.89 4.99 -7.06
N PRO A 319 22.08 4.08 -7.62
CA PRO A 319 20.62 4.22 -7.62
C PRO A 319 20.09 4.26 -6.17
N SER A 320 19.12 5.13 -5.92
CA SER A 320 18.35 5.11 -4.68
C SER A 320 17.56 3.80 -4.58
N SER A 321 17.44 3.23 -3.38
CA SER A 321 16.86 1.90 -3.15
C SER A 321 15.32 1.87 -3.13
N SER A 322 14.65 2.95 -3.53
CA SER A 322 13.19 3.02 -3.56
C SER A 322 12.60 2.27 -4.76
N ALA A 323 11.41 1.67 -4.57
CA ALA A 323 10.71 0.98 -5.64
C ALA A 323 10.27 1.92 -6.79
N SER A 324 10.19 3.23 -6.54
CA SER A 324 9.98 4.28 -7.54
C SER A 324 11.28 4.68 -8.27
N ALA A 325 12.44 4.64 -7.61
CA ALA A 325 13.74 4.99 -8.21
C ALA A 325 14.17 4.05 -9.34
N ALA A 326 13.78 2.78 -9.26
CA ALA A 326 13.99 1.79 -10.33
C ALA A 326 13.33 2.19 -11.67
N ALA A 327 12.35 3.10 -11.65
CA ALA A 327 11.68 3.64 -12.85
C ALA A 327 12.14 5.07 -13.21
N SER A 328 12.94 5.75 -12.37
CA SER A 328 13.26 7.18 -12.51
C SER A 328 14.75 7.53 -12.64
N ASP A 329 15.65 6.53 -12.61
CA ASP A 329 17.13 6.62 -12.61
C ASP A 329 17.68 7.61 -11.56
N GLU A 330 17.03 7.66 -10.40
CA GLU A 330 17.36 8.59 -9.32
C GLU A 330 18.62 8.11 -8.58
N ARG A 331 19.67 8.94 -8.56
CA ARG A 331 20.97 8.64 -7.94
C ARG A 331 21.17 9.37 -6.62
N ILE A 332 21.89 8.74 -5.70
CA ILE A 332 22.30 9.37 -4.44
C ILE A 332 23.52 10.26 -4.69
N SER A 333 23.43 11.53 -4.28
CA SER A 333 24.57 12.46 -4.25
C SER A 333 25.12 12.58 -2.83
N VAL A 334 26.44 12.50 -2.68
CA VAL A 334 27.11 12.70 -1.38
C VAL A 334 27.88 14.03 -1.40
N VAL A 335 27.58 14.91 -0.44
CA VAL A 335 28.17 16.24 -0.33
C VAL A 335 28.88 16.38 1.01
N LYS A 336 30.10 16.90 0.98
CA LYS A 336 30.90 17.22 2.18
C LYS A 336 30.67 18.67 2.60
N LEU A 337 30.58 18.90 3.92
CA LEU A 337 30.45 20.23 4.52
C LEU A 337 31.45 20.44 5.66
N SER A 338 31.88 21.69 5.84
CA SER A 338 32.77 22.11 6.91
C SER A 338 32.04 22.13 8.27
N LYS A 339 32.70 21.64 9.34
CA LYS A 339 32.24 21.85 10.72
C LYS A 339 32.41 23.34 11.05
N SER A 340 31.38 24.00 11.58
CA SER A 340 31.52 25.38 12.08
C SER A 340 32.47 25.40 13.28
N GLY A 341 33.41 26.35 13.31
CA GLY A 341 34.25 26.62 14.49
C GLY A 341 33.46 27.08 15.72
N GLY A 342 32.16 27.38 15.58
CA GLY A 342 31.26 27.70 16.69
C GLY A 342 30.58 26.48 17.33
N CYS A 343 30.83 25.26 16.83
CA CYS A 343 30.30 24.04 17.42
C CYS A 343 31.12 23.66 18.66
N VAL A 344 30.54 23.90 19.84
CA VAL A 344 31.13 23.61 21.15
C VAL A 344 30.71 22.21 21.62
N ASP A 345 31.64 21.49 22.22
CA ASP A 345 31.37 20.17 22.81
C ASP A 345 30.39 20.28 24.01
N ARG A 346 29.55 19.27 24.19
CA ARG A 346 28.49 19.23 25.20
C ARG A 346 28.79 18.17 26.24
N ASP A 347 29.20 18.61 27.43
CA ASP A 347 29.45 17.69 28.53
C ASP A 347 28.14 17.03 29.05
N ALA A 348 28.31 15.95 29.81
CA ALA A 348 27.20 15.18 30.36
C ALA A 348 26.32 16.00 31.33
N ALA A 349 26.88 17.01 32.01
CA ALA A 349 26.15 17.87 32.93
C ALA A 349 25.20 18.82 32.18
N PHE A 350 25.68 19.43 31.09
CA PHE A 350 24.89 20.24 30.19
C PHE A 350 23.80 19.42 29.51
N MET A 351 24.12 18.22 28.99
CA MET A 351 23.11 17.35 28.37
C MET A 351 22.05 16.86 29.37
N LYS A 352 22.43 16.61 30.63
CA LYS A 352 21.46 16.34 31.71
C LYS A 352 20.54 17.54 31.96
N ALA A 353 21.08 18.76 32.06
CA ALA A 353 20.28 19.97 32.25
C ALA A 353 19.36 20.28 31.05
N VAL A 354 19.81 20.01 29.81
CA VAL A 354 18.97 20.07 28.60
C VAL A 354 17.80 19.08 28.71
N CYS A 355 18.07 17.83 29.10
CA CYS A 355 17.05 16.80 29.27
C CYS A 355 15.99 17.19 30.33
N GLU A 356 16.44 17.60 31.52
CA GLU A 356 15.57 18.08 32.60
C GLU A 356 14.73 19.30 32.17
N SER A 357 15.34 20.24 31.45
CA SER A 357 14.65 21.41 30.89
C SER A 357 13.59 21.03 29.86
N GLN A 358 13.88 20.10 28.94
CA GLN A 358 12.91 19.62 27.94
C GLN A 358 11.73 18.88 28.58
N ILE A 359 11.99 18.00 29.55
CA ILE A 359 10.93 17.31 30.31
C ILE A 359 10.07 18.33 31.07
N ARG A 360 10.70 19.30 31.76
CA ARG A 360 9.97 20.37 32.46
C ARG A 360 9.11 21.19 31.50
N THR A 361 9.66 21.59 30.35
CA THR A 361 8.97 22.38 29.32
C THR A 361 7.76 21.64 28.76
N TYR A 362 7.84 20.31 28.60
CA TYR A 362 6.71 19.49 28.14
C TYR A 362 5.49 19.55 29.08
N PHE A 363 5.69 19.58 30.39
CA PHE A 363 4.58 19.61 31.37
C PHE A 363 4.16 21.03 31.78
N PHE A 364 5.12 21.95 31.96
CA PHE A 364 4.90 23.27 32.56
C PHE A 364 5.06 24.44 31.58
N GLY A 365 5.45 24.18 30.33
CA GLY A 365 5.78 25.22 29.35
C GLY A 365 7.13 25.88 29.64
N ASN A 366 7.50 26.87 28.83
CA ASN A 366 8.81 27.52 28.92
C ASN A 366 8.84 28.48 30.13
N PRO A 367 9.77 28.29 31.10
CA PRO A 367 9.91 29.20 32.24
C PRO A 367 10.51 30.56 31.85
N VAL A 368 11.19 30.66 30.71
CA VAL A 368 11.76 31.91 30.19
C VAL A 368 10.63 32.74 29.55
N PRO A 369 10.53 34.06 29.85
CA PRO A 369 9.52 34.90 29.22
C PRO A 369 9.77 35.04 27.71
N SER A 370 8.94 34.39 26.89
CA SER A 370 8.99 34.56 25.44
C SER A 370 8.41 35.91 25.03
N THR A 371 9.07 36.59 24.10
CA THR A 371 8.61 37.88 23.58
C THR A 371 7.62 37.76 22.44
N ALA A 372 7.43 36.55 21.88
CA ALA A 372 6.30 36.26 21.00
C ALA A 372 4.97 36.47 21.74
N SER A 373 4.91 36.07 23.02
CA SER A 373 3.72 36.23 23.87
C SER A 373 3.36 37.71 24.14
N SER A 374 4.29 38.65 23.98
CA SER A 374 4.01 40.09 24.06
C SER A 374 2.95 40.54 23.05
N ALA A 375 2.88 39.88 21.88
CA ALA A 375 1.88 40.17 20.83
C ALA A 375 0.45 39.75 21.21
N LEU A 376 0.28 38.94 22.26
CA LEU A 376 -1.03 38.57 22.82
C LEU A 376 -1.49 39.54 23.92
N SER A 377 -0.63 40.48 24.34
CA SER A 377 -0.97 41.48 25.36
C SER A 377 -1.36 42.83 24.75
N LEU A 378 -2.29 43.53 25.42
CA LEU A 378 -2.69 44.90 25.09
C LEU A 378 -1.65 45.94 25.54
N SER A 379 -0.61 45.53 26.27
CA SER A 379 0.51 46.39 26.71
C SER A 379 1.85 45.88 26.19
N ALA A 380 2.56 46.71 25.43
CA ALA A 380 3.87 46.41 24.84
C ALA A 380 5.00 46.16 25.87
N SER A 381 4.72 46.30 27.17
CA SER A 381 5.67 46.14 28.28
C SER A 381 5.50 44.84 29.08
N SER A 382 4.48 44.01 28.78
CA SER A 382 4.24 42.77 29.52
C SER A 382 4.69 41.55 28.71
N THR A 383 5.85 41.00 29.06
CA THR A 383 6.19 39.63 28.71
C THR A 383 5.18 38.69 29.38
N THR A 384 4.72 37.65 28.67
CA THR A 384 3.83 36.65 29.25
C THR A 384 4.44 35.27 29.09
N ASN A 385 4.71 34.61 30.22
CA ASN A 385 5.30 33.27 30.21
C ASN A 385 4.25 32.28 29.69
N VAL A 386 4.66 31.40 28.77
CA VAL A 386 3.83 30.30 28.30
C VAL A 386 3.79 29.23 29.40
N THR A 387 2.94 29.45 30.41
CA THR A 387 2.78 28.55 31.55
C THR A 387 1.69 27.53 31.28
N LEU A 388 2.08 26.25 31.28
CA LEU A 388 1.16 25.13 31.23
C LEU A 388 0.84 24.67 32.66
N SER A 389 -0.39 24.20 32.87
CA SER A 389 -0.89 23.73 34.17
C SER A 389 -1.13 22.22 34.13
N PRO A 390 -0.10 21.39 34.38
CA PRO A 390 -0.25 19.95 34.37
C PRO A 390 -1.02 19.47 35.61
N HIS A 391 -1.68 18.32 35.50
CA HIS A 391 -2.59 17.78 36.50
C HIS A 391 -2.00 16.58 37.23
N ALA A 392 -1.96 16.64 38.57
CA ALA A 392 -1.60 15.50 39.39
C ALA A 392 -2.81 14.56 39.59
N GLN A 393 -2.67 13.28 39.25
CA GLN A 393 -3.71 12.25 39.41
C GLN A 393 -3.12 11.02 40.10
N GLN A 394 -3.91 10.39 40.98
CA GLN A 394 -3.59 9.07 41.52
C GLN A 394 -4.27 7.98 40.68
N LEU A 395 -3.52 6.94 40.31
CA LEU A 395 -3.96 5.79 39.53
C LEU A 395 -3.76 4.50 40.32
N ASP A 396 -4.64 3.52 40.11
CA ASP A 396 -4.48 2.14 40.60
C ASP A 396 -3.65 1.37 39.57
N PHE A 397 -2.52 0.80 40.01
CA PHE A 397 -1.59 0.07 39.15
C PHE A 397 -2.25 -1.13 38.45
N ASN A 398 -3.22 -1.79 39.09
CA ASN A 398 -3.90 -2.96 38.52
C ASN A 398 -4.75 -2.60 37.28
N THR A 399 -5.05 -1.31 37.08
CA THR A 399 -5.76 -0.80 35.90
C THR A 399 -4.83 -0.49 34.71
N LEU A 400 -3.51 -0.57 34.91
CA LEU A 400 -2.50 -0.19 33.94
C LEU A 400 -1.81 -1.41 33.32
N ALA A 401 -1.45 -1.30 32.05
CA ALA A 401 -0.60 -2.27 31.35
C ALA A 401 0.76 -1.60 31.09
N LEU A 402 1.67 -1.72 32.05
CA LEU A 402 3.01 -1.14 32.00
C LEU A 402 4.01 -2.16 31.45
N TYR A 403 4.92 -1.69 30.60
CA TYR A 403 5.97 -2.50 29.97
C TYR A 403 7.28 -1.75 30.08
N ASN A 404 8.36 -2.45 30.41
CA ASN A 404 9.71 -1.92 30.42
C ASN A 404 10.54 -2.53 29.29
N TYR A 405 11.50 -1.77 28.78
CA TYR A 405 12.51 -2.29 27.88
C TYR A 405 13.65 -2.94 28.67
N THR A 406 14.01 -4.19 28.34
CA THR A 406 15.04 -4.97 29.04
C THR A 406 16.28 -5.12 28.15
N THR A 407 17.28 -4.27 28.35
CA THR A 407 18.57 -4.38 27.66
C THR A 407 19.39 -5.52 28.26
N ILE A 408 20.11 -6.27 27.41
CA ILE A 408 20.83 -7.50 27.79
C ILE A 408 21.95 -7.22 28.81
N SER A 409 22.47 -5.99 28.83
CA SER A 409 23.43 -5.47 29.82
C SER A 409 22.95 -5.50 31.27
N ALA A 410 21.64 -5.57 31.54
CA ALA A 410 21.10 -5.56 32.90
C ALA A 410 21.11 -6.94 33.61
N GLU A 411 21.52 -8.01 32.92
CA GLU A 411 21.64 -9.36 33.49
C GLU A 411 23.07 -9.69 33.97
N GLU A 412 24.10 -8.93 33.57
CA GLU A 412 25.48 -9.11 34.05
C GLU A 412 25.74 -8.41 35.41
N ASP A 413 24.98 -7.37 35.76
CA ASP A 413 25.05 -6.62 37.03
C ASP A 413 24.17 -7.22 38.16
N GLN A 414 23.75 -8.49 38.06
CA GLN A 414 22.88 -9.16 39.05
C GLN A 414 23.44 -10.47 39.62
N ASN A 415 24.77 -10.60 39.73
CA ASN A 415 25.36 -11.45 40.77
C ASN A 415 25.37 -10.66 42.10
N PRO A 416 24.68 -11.11 43.16
CA PRO A 416 24.65 -10.40 44.44
C PRO A 416 25.85 -10.70 45.37
N ASP A 417 26.78 -11.54 44.91
CA ASP A 417 27.93 -12.03 45.65
C ASP A 417 29.23 -11.65 44.90
N ASP A 418 30.27 -11.27 45.64
CA ASP A 418 31.58 -10.70 45.23
C ASP A 418 31.50 -9.21 44.76
N ASP A 419 32.15 -8.20 45.37
CA ASP A 419 33.08 -8.16 46.51
C ASP A 419 33.06 -6.78 47.23
N ASP A 420 33.48 -6.76 48.51
CA ASP A 420 33.63 -5.55 49.34
C ASP A 420 34.67 -4.55 48.78
N TYR A 421 34.32 -3.26 48.73
CA TYR A 421 35.25 -2.17 48.38
C TYR A 421 35.90 -1.57 49.64
N ASP A 422 37.12 -2.00 49.97
CA ASP A 422 37.95 -1.39 51.03
C ASP A 422 38.70 -0.14 50.50
N PRO A 423 38.44 1.07 51.03
CA PRO A 423 39.05 2.32 50.56
C PRO A 423 40.50 2.54 51.03
N ALA A 424 41.17 1.55 51.62
CA ALA A 424 42.50 1.71 52.21
C ALA A 424 43.71 1.62 51.24
N GLN A 425 43.53 1.29 49.95
CA GLN A 425 44.65 1.03 49.02
C GLN A 425 44.83 2.12 47.94
N LEU A 426 45.28 3.30 48.37
CA LEU A 426 45.88 4.31 47.48
C LEU A 426 47.40 4.31 47.68
N GLY A 427 48.15 3.83 46.68
CA GLY A 427 49.60 3.68 46.78
C GLY A 427 50.33 3.66 45.44
N THR A 428 50.82 4.84 45.02
CA THR A 428 52.01 5.07 44.16
C THR A 428 52.08 4.50 42.73
N GLY A 429 52.37 5.37 41.76
CA GLY A 429 53.43 5.07 40.78
C GLY A 429 53.07 5.08 39.28
N ASP A 430 53.00 6.27 38.69
CA ASP A 430 53.58 6.71 37.40
C ASP A 430 53.80 5.77 36.19
N SER A 431 53.69 6.41 35.00
CA SER A 431 54.30 6.08 33.68
C SER A 431 53.41 5.26 32.71
N PHE A 432 52.89 5.82 31.62
CA PHE A 432 53.54 6.31 30.37
C PHE A 432 53.83 5.19 29.34
N LEU A 433 53.30 5.38 28.12
CA LEU A 433 53.36 4.52 26.92
C LEU A 433 54.76 4.56 26.22
N PRO A 434 55.02 3.89 25.07
CA PRO A 434 54.60 2.56 24.57
C PRO A 434 55.73 1.70 23.91
N GLY A 435 55.48 0.39 23.71
CA GLY A 435 55.93 -0.40 22.53
C GLY A 435 57.29 -1.13 22.54
N GLY A 436 57.43 -2.18 21.70
CA GLY A 436 58.72 -2.68 21.19
C GLY A 436 59.08 -4.17 21.40
N ASN A 437 58.95 -4.96 20.32
CA ASN A 437 59.75 -6.13 19.87
C ASN A 437 60.35 -7.24 20.78
N GLU A 438 59.94 -8.47 20.42
CA GLU A 438 60.78 -9.63 19.99
C GLU A 438 61.59 -10.54 20.95
N THR A 439 61.66 -11.81 20.50
CA THR A 439 62.55 -12.96 20.83
C THR A 439 62.35 -13.71 22.15
N ASP A 440 62.54 -15.04 22.24
CA ASP A 440 62.44 -16.20 21.30
C ASP A 440 62.55 -17.51 22.14
N TRP A 441 62.53 -18.71 21.52
CA TRP A 441 62.85 -20.06 22.06
C TRP A 441 61.74 -20.77 22.89
N THR A 442 61.36 -22.05 22.65
CA THR A 442 61.68 -23.01 21.56
C THR A 442 60.66 -24.17 21.46
N ALA A 443 60.60 -24.80 20.27
CA ALA A 443 60.38 -26.25 20.01
C ALA A 443 59.01 -26.88 20.38
N SER A 444 58.36 -27.74 19.57
CA SER A 444 58.85 -28.54 18.42
C SER A 444 57.72 -29.18 17.58
N ARG A 445 57.93 -29.25 16.24
CA ARG A 445 57.61 -30.35 15.26
C ARG A 445 56.16 -30.92 15.20
N GLN A 446 55.56 -31.24 14.03
CA GLN A 446 56.09 -31.64 12.71
C GLN A 446 54.99 -31.70 11.59
N HIS A 447 55.36 -31.50 10.31
CA HIS A 447 54.68 -31.87 9.01
C HIS A 447 53.22 -31.35 8.73
N GLU A 448 52.78 -30.97 7.52
CA GLU A 448 53.45 -30.82 6.20
C GLU A 448 52.70 -29.88 5.20
N SER A 449 53.46 -29.31 4.25
CA SER A 449 53.18 -28.89 2.84
C SER A 449 51.75 -28.81 2.21
N THR A 450 51.41 -27.95 1.23
CA THR A 450 52.11 -26.87 0.48
C THR A 450 51.17 -25.97 -0.36
N SER A 451 51.63 -24.72 -0.60
CA SER A 451 51.54 -23.89 -1.85
C SER A 451 50.21 -23.40 -2.49
N SER A 452 50.07 -22.05 -2.47
CA SER A 452 49.76 -21.13 -3.59
C SER A 452 48.48 -21.25 -4.44
N SER A 453 47.64 -20.19 -4.46
CA SER A 453 47.62 -19.16 -5.52
C SER A 453 46.36 -18.26 -5.49
N LEU A 454 46.52 -17.01 -5.93
CA LEU A 454 45.47 -16.07 -6.39
C LEU A 454 45.57 -15.98 -7.93
N PRO A 455 44.64 -15.33 -8.67
CA PRO A 455 43.23 -15.00 -8.42
C PRO A 455 42.30 -15.46 -9.58
N GLY A 456 40.96 -15.30 -9.47
CA GLY A 456 40.13 -15.25 -10.69
C GLY A 456 38.64 -15.63 -10.60
N ILE A 457 37.81 -14.67 -11.01
CA ILE A 457 36.40 -14.74 -11.48
C ILE A 457 36.02 -16.07 -12.19
N ILE A 458 34.92 -16.74 -11.77
CA ILE A 458 33.84 -17.20 -12.68
C ILE A 458 32.48 -17.19 -11.92
N SER A 459 31.41 -16.83 -12.63
CA SER A 459 29.99 -17.03 -12.26
C SER A 459 29.57 -18.50 -12.36
N ALA A 460 28.64 -18.97 -11.51
CA ALA A 460 27.50 -19.80 -11.92
C ALA A 460 26.57 -20.19 -10.74
N THR A 461 25.28 -19.93 -10.94
CA THR A 461 24.10 -20.71 -10.49
C THR A 461 24.29 -21.90 -9.54
N HIS A 462 23.55 -21.90 -8.42
CA HIS A 462 22.68 -23.04 -8.07
C HIS A 462 21.60 -22.69 -7.02
N GLU A 463 20.35 -22.69 -7.46
CA GLU A 463 19.21 -23.16 -6.65
C GLU A 463 19.40 -24.69 -6.40
N SER A 464 18.90 -25.33 -5.33
CA SER A 464 18.13 -24.87 -4.16
C SER A 464 18.17 -25.95 -3.07
N THR A 465 18.18 -25.57 -1.79
CA THR A 465 17.69 -26.42 -0.67
C THR A 465 17.18 -25.54 0.47
N SER A 466 16.00 -25.87 1.00
CA SER A 466 15.25 -25.05 1.95
C SER A 466 15.44 -25.47 3.41
N SER A 467 16.19 -24.68 4.17
CA SER A 467 16.13 -24.56 5.64
C SER A 467 17.10 -23.45 6.10
N ALA A 468 16.83 -22.60 7.08
CA ALA A 468 15.73 -22.58 8.06
C ALA A 468 15.19 -21.15 8.28
N VAL A 469 14.04 -21.07 8.94
CA VAL A 469 13.41 -19.82 9.41
C VAL A 469 14.37 -19.06 10.33
N VAL A 470 14.62 -17.78 10.03
CA VAL A 470 15.30 -16.87 10.97
C VAL A 470 14.39 -16.73 12.20
N SER A 471 14.81 -17.35 13.29
CA SER A 471 14.07 -17.37 14.55
C SER A 471 13.90 -15.97 15.14
N ASN A 472 12.73 -15.71 15.73
CA ASN A 472 12.43 -14.48 16.47
C ASN A 472 13.54 -14.13 17.47
N ALA A 473 14.30 -13.07 17.20
CA ALA A 473 15.07 -12.40 18.24
C ALA A 473 14.08 -11.90 19.32
N LEU A 474 14.37 -12.17 20.60
CA LEU A 474 13.48 -11.79 21.70
C LEU A 474 13.20 -10.28 21.65
N ILE A 475 11.92 -9.91 21.65
CA ILE A 475 11.52 -8.52 21.81
C ILE A 475 11.75 -8.16 23.28
N PRO A 476 12.64 -7.18 23.60
CA PRO A 476 13.00 -6.87 24.98
C PRO A 476 11.93 -6.00 25.65
N LEU A 477 10.66 -6.42 25.65
CA LEU A 477 9.54 -5.71 26.27
C LEU A 477 8.86 -6.61 27.30
N LYS A 478 9.25 -6.43 28.57
CA LYS A 478 8.75 -7.18 29.72
C LYS A 478 7.61 -6.42 30.37
N LYS A 479 6.45 -7.06 30.53
CA LYS A 479 5.33 -6.48 31.27
C LYS A 479 5.69 -6.37 32.76
N ILE A 480 5.48 -5.21 33.36
CA ILE A 480 5.65 -5.01 34.80
C ILE A 480 4.41 -5.57 35.50
N THR A 481 4.60 -6.45 36.47
CA THR A 481 3.54 -7.06 37.29
C THR A 481 3.57 -6.50 38.71
N ALA A 482 2.48 -6.67 39.47
CA ALA A 482 2.44 -6.26 40.87
C ALA A 482 3.37 -7.13 41.74
N PRO A 483 3.91 -6.62 42.87
CA PRO A 483 3.75 -5.25 43.39
C PRO A 483 4.48 -4.20 42.54
N VAL A 484 4.07 -2.93 42.66
CA VAL A 484 4.68 -1.83 41.88
C VAL A 484 6.14 -1.64 42.31
N PRO A 485 7.12 -1.65 41.39
CA PRO A 485 8.49 -1.29 41.73
C PRO A 485 8.56 0.17 42.18
N THR A 486 9.14 0.42 43.36
CA THR A 486 9.40 1.78 43.87
C THR A 486 10.30 2.59 42.93
N ALA A 487 11.20 1.91 42.19
CA ALA A 487 12.03 2.47 41.13
C ALA A 487 11.25 3.08 39.94
N LEU A 488 9.93 2.93 39.89
CA LEU A 488 9.07 3.63 38.93
C LEU A 488 8.89 5.12 39.30
N ALA A 489 9.14 5.51 40.57
CA ALA A 489 9.07 6.89 41.03
C ALA A 489 10.15 7.77 40.35
N ASN A 490 9.81 9.03 40.07
CA ASN A 490 10.57 9.97 39.24
C ASN A 490 10.79 9.53 37.77
N GLY A 491 10.18 8.42 37.35
CA GLY A 491 10.25 7.92 35.98
C GLY A 491 9.28 8.62 35.02
N LEU A 492 9.61 8.57 33.72
CA LEU A 492 8.76 9.05 32.63
C LEU A 492 8.10 7.88 31.90
N LEU A 493 6.79 7.95 31.69
CA LEU A 493 5.99 6.90 31.04
C LEU A 493 5.44 7.39 29.70
N ALA A 494 5.76 6.68 28.62
CA ALA A 494 5.19 6.92 27.30
C ALA A 494 3.82 6.25 27.16
N ILE A 495 2.76 7.03 26.90
CA ILE A 495 1.42 6.50 26.58
C ILE A 495 1.38 6.16 25.09
N THR A 496 1.31 4.88 24.73
CA THR A 496 1.20 4.47 23.31
C THR A 496 -0.23 4.59 22.79
N HIS A 497 -0.38 4.66 21.46
CA HIS A 497 -1.68 4.54 20.78
C HIS A 497 -2.24 3.10 20.74
N CYS A 498 -1.53 2.12 21.30
CA CYS A 498 -1.92 0.70 21.31
C CYS A 498 -3.01 0.39 22.35
N ALA A 499 -3.71 -0.73 22.18
CA ALA A 499 -4.61 -1.24 23.21
C ALA A 499 -3.83 -1.94 24.34
N PRO A 500 -4.32 -1.96 25.59
CA PRO A 500 -3.67 -2.67 26.72
C PRO A 500 -3.51 -4.19 26.52
N THR A 501 -4.18 -4.76 25.52
CA THR A 501 -4.11 -6.18 25.12
C THR A 501 -3.23 -6.42 23.89
N GLY A 502 -2.51 -5.40 23.40
CA GLY A 502 -1.61 -5.52 22.25
C GLY A 502 -0.41 -6.42 22.55
N THR A 503 0.15 -6.99 21.48
CA THR A 503 1.40 -7.75 21.55
C THR A 503 2.61 -6.83 21.78
N SER A 504 3.71 -7.36 22.30
CA SER A 504 4.94 -6.56 22.52
C SER A 504 5.47 -5.89 21.24
N ALA A 505 5.28 -6.51 20.07
CA ALA A 505 5.61 -5.92 18.78
C ALA A 505 4.71 -4.71 18.45
N GLU A 506 3.40 -4.84 18.63
CA GLU A 506 2.45 -3.74 18.40
C GLU A 506 2.63 -2.57 19.38
N ILE A 507 3.09 -2.86 20.61
CA ILE A 507 3.41 -1.83 21.62
C ILE A 507 4.68 -1.06 21.24
N ARG A 508 5.76 -1.74 20.83
CA ARG A 508 6.98 -1.12 20.30
C ARG A 508 6.70 -0.25 19.08
N ASP A 509 5.89 -0.77 18.17
CA ASP A 509 5.59 -0.18 16.86
C ASP A 509 4.52 0.93 16.91
N ALA A 510 3.94 1.22 18.08
CA ALA A 510 2.91 2.22 18.24
C ALA A 510 3.49 3.63 18.43
N SER A 511 2.88 4.61 17.78
CA SER A 511 3.14 6.02 18.05
C SER A 511 2.64 6.43 19.44
N ILE A 512 3.18 7.53 19.96
CA ILE A 512 2.96 8.01 21.33
C ILE A 512 1.86 9.07 21.34
N MET A 513 0.91 8.94 22.28
CA MET A 513 -0.12 9.94 22.57
C MET A 513 0.45 11.13 23.36
N GLY A 514 1.40 10.85 24.26
CA GLY A 514 2.02 11.80 25.18
C GLY A 514 2.72 11.08 26.34
N PHE A 515 3.22 11.86 27.31
CA PHE A 515 4.00 11.34 28.43
C PHE A 515 3.35 11.67 29.78
N LEU A 516 3.59 10.81 30.76
CA LEU A 516 3.28 11.03 32.18
C LEU A 516 4.57 11.01 32.99
N TYR A 517 4.67 11.84 34.01
CA TYR A 517 5.76 11.79 34.98
C TYR A 517 5.26 11.16 36.28
N VAL A 518 5.95 10.14 36.80
CA VAL A 518 5.56 9.44 38.03
C VAL A 518 6.15 10.20 39.22
N ALA A 519 5.32 10.92 39.95
CA ALA A 519 5.75 11.73 41.09
C ALA A 519 5.96 10.90 42.38
N ASP A 520 5.20 9.81 42.55
CA ASP A 520 5.24 8.98 43.77
C ASP A 520 4.66 7.57 43.51
N VAL A 521 5.09 6.57 44.28
CA VAL A 521 4.69 5.16 44.16
C VAL A 521 4.41 4.56 45.55
N ASP A 522 3.15 4.26 45.79
CA ASP A 522 2.65 3.57 46.98
C ASP A 522 2.50 2.08 46.66
N SER A 523 3.59 1.34 46.84
CA SER A 523 3.66 -0.11 46.56
C SER A 523 2.76 -0.94 47.48
N GLU A 524 2.50 -0.49 48.72
CA GLU A 524 1.61 -1.17 49.66
C GLU A 524 0.14 -1.11 49.22
N ARG A 525 -0.31 0.07 48.77
CA ARG A 525 -1.70 0.27 48.29
C ARG A 525 -1.87 -0.01 46.80
N GLY A 526 -0.79 -0.32 46.08
CA GLY A 526 -0.81 -0.54 44.64
C GLY A 526 -1.15 0.71 43.83
N LYS A 527 -0.78 1.90 44.32
CA LYS A 527 -1.15 3.18 43.69
C LYS A 527 0.07 3.94 43.20
N ILE A 528 -0.08 4.63 42.08
CA ILE A 528 0.93 5.56 41.57
C ILE A 528 0.35 6.97 41.48
N ARG A 529 1.14 7.97 41.83
CA ARG A 529 0.81 9.39 41.62
C ARG A 529 1.53 9.86 40.37
N VAL A 530 0.78 10.28 39.37
CA VAL A 530 1.32 10.76 38.10
C VAL A 530 0.96 12.23 37.86
N LEU A 531 1.86 12.93 37.17
CA LEU A 531 1.63 14.23 36.58
C LEU A 531 1.31 14.03 35.08
N ALA A 532 0.16 14.54 34.65
CA ALA A 532 -0.32 14.46 33.27
C ALA A 532 -0.44 15.85 32.64
N PRO A 533 -0.20 16.01 31.32
CA PRO A 533 -0.27 17.32 30.66
C PRO A 533 -1.71 17.82 30.39
N ASP A 534 -2.74 16.97 30.52
CA ASP A 534 -4.16 17.36 30.40
C ASP A 534 -4.93 17.02 31.69
N THR A 535 -5.82 17.93 32.08
CA THR A 535 -6.74 17.73 33.21
C THR A 535 -7.86 16.75 32.84
N SER A 536 -8.33 16.00 33.83
CA SER A 536 -9.38 14.97 33.74
C SER A 536 -10.64 15.29 32.90
N SER A 537 -11.45 14.27 32.59
CA SER A 537 -12.74 14.29 31.86
C SER A 537 -12.69 14.40 30.33
N SER A 538 -11.52 14.71 29.74
CA SER A 538 -11.32 14.70 28.29
C SER A 538 -11.69 13.36 27.62
N PHE A 539 -11.62 12.21 28.29
CA PHE A 539 -12.00 10.92 27.67
C PHE A 539 -13.51 10.79 27.39
N GLU A 540 -14.37 11.20 28.33
CA GLU A 540 -15.81 11.22 28.10
C GLU A 540 -16.25 12.44 27.31
N PHE A 541 -15.71 13.63 27.58
CA PHE A 541 -16.09 14.82 26.80
C PHE A 541 -15.48 14.82 25.40
N GLN A 542 -14.36 14.13 25.13
CA GLN A 542 -13.98 13.75 23.77
C GLN A 542 -14.75 12.53 23.27
N GLN A 543 -15.30 11.60 24.05
CA GLN A 543 -16.25 10.64 23.50
C GLN A 543 -17.60 11.28 23.15
N GLU A 544 -18.01 12.35 23.83
CA GLU A 544 -19.27 13.05 23.61
C GLU A 544 -19.13 14.20 22.61
N LYS A 545 -18.03 14.97 22.62
CA LYS A 545 -17.61 15.82 21.49
C LYS A 545 -17.10 14.99 20.31
N LYS A 546 -16.58 13.76 20.44
CA LYS A 546 -16.45 12.85 19.29
C LYS A 546 -17.82 12.30 18.94
N LYS A 547 -18.78 11.95 19.80
CA LYS A 547 -20.15 11.59 19.36
C LYS A 547 -20.87 12.75 18.69
N LYS A 548 -20.69 14.00 19.15
CA LYS A 548 -21.29 15.23 18.59
C LYS A 548 -20.52 15.76 17.37
N LYS A 549 -19.17 15.80 17.34
CA LYS A 549 -18.37 16.03 16.10
C LYS A 549 -18.39 14.83 15.16
N LYS A 550 -18.69 13.59 15.56
CA LYS A 550 -18.90 12.41 14.68
C LYS A 550 -20.36 12.30 14.28
N LYS A 551 -21.33 12.91 14.98
CA LYS A 551 -22.69 13.19 14.46
C LYS A 551 -22.69 14.40 13.53
N LYS A 552 -22.00 15.50 13.85
CA LYS A 552 -21.92 16.74 13.05
C LYS A 552 -20.93 16.59 11.88
N LYS A 553 -19.80 15.86 12.05
CA LYS A 553 -19.10 15.22 10.92
C LYS A 553 -20.02 14.19 10.29
N MET A 554 -20.58 13.13 10.88
CA MET A 554 -21.48 12.24 10.09
C MET A 554 -22.70 12.95 9.48
N PHE A 555 -23.02 14.21 9.78
CA PHE A 555 -23.98 15.02 9.05
C PHE A 555 -23.30 15.75 7.88
N LEU A 556 -22.22 16.50 8.14
CA LEU A 556 -21.44 17.21 7.11
C LEU A 556 -20.71 16.24 6.15
N TYR A 557 -20.18 15.14 6.67
CA TYR A 557 -19.71 13.90 6.05
C TYR A 557 -20.86 12.98 5.62
N ARG A 558 -22.14 13.13 6.00
CA ARG A 558 -23.24 12.48 5.20
C ARG A 558 -23.46 13.28 3.92
N SER A 559 -23.49 14.61 4.01
CA SER A 559 -23.54 15.49 2.84
C SER A 559 -22.29 15.35 1.95
N TYR A 560 -21.10 15.30 2.55
CA TYR A 560 -19.82 15.15 1.85
C TYR A 560 -19.55 13.70 1.43
N ARG A 561 -19.99 12.66 2.18
CA ARG A 561 -20.00 11.26 1.68
C ARG A 561 -21.08 11.06 0.63
N HIS A 562 -22.14 11.86 0.54
CA HIS A 562 -23.02 11.84 -0.63
C HIS A 562 -22.34 12.44 -1.86
N ARG A 563 -21.64 13.57 -1.72
CA ARG A 563 -20.86 14.16 -2.84
C ARG A 563 -19.64 13.33 -3.22
N ARG A 564 -18.88 12.81 -2.25
CA ARG A 564 -17.72 11.91 -2.42
C ARG A 564 -18.13 10.50 -2.84
N ARG A 565 -19.24 9.93 -2.35
CA ARG A 565 -19.80 8.70 -2.96
C ARG A 565 -20.31 8.97 -4.35
N LYS A 566 -20.99 10.07 -4.66
CA LYS A 566 -21.36 10.37 -6.06
C LYS A 566 -20.11 10.50 -6.95
N ARG A 567 -19.05 11.19 -6.51
CA ARG A 567 -17.80 11.33 -7.26
C ARG A 567 -17.01 10.02 -7.39
N LEU A 568 -16.82 9.23 -6.33
CA LEU A 568 -16.18 7.91 -6.40
C LEU A 568 -17.05 6.84 -7.09
N LEU A 569 -18.37 6.88 -6.95
CA LEU A 569 -19.25 6.09 -7.81
C LEU A 569 -19.05 6.52 -9.25
N THR A 570 -19.07 7.81 -9.61
CA THR A 570 -18.83 8.18 -11.01
C THR A 570 -17.43 7.79 -11.49
N THR A 571 -16.36 7.98 -10.72
CA THR A 571 -15.00 7.64 -11.20
C THR A 571 -14.69 6.13 -11.20
N MET A 572 -15.47 5.29 -10.50
CA MET A 572 -15.33 3.82 -10.57
C MET A 572 -16.41 3.17 -11.45
N LEU A 573 -17.61 3.74 -11.52
CA LEU A 573 -18.67 3.30 -12.45
C LEU A 573 -18.46 3.80 -13.87
N LEU A 574 -17.77 4.92 -14.15
CA LEU A 574 -17.45 5.24 -15.55
C LEU A 574 -16.58 4.14 -16.18
N PRO A 575 -15.41 3.76 -15.63
CA PRO A 575 -14.60 2.69 -16.20
C PRO A 575 -15.28 1.32 -16.12
N LEU A 576 -16.06 1.03 -15.06
CA LEU A 576 -16.82 -0.22 -14.99
C LEU A 576 -17.99 -0.26 -15.98
N LEU A 577 -18.65 0.86 -16.26
CA LEU A 577 -19.73 0.98 -17.23
C LEU A 577 -19.19 1.00 -18.66
N THR A 578 -18.03 1.62 -18.93
CA THR A 578 -17.38 1.49 -20.25
C THR A 578 -16.88 0.08 -20.46
N LEU A 579 -16.28 -0.57 -19.46
CA LEU A 579 -15.93 -1.98 -19.52
C LEU A 579 -17.17 -2.87 -19.74
N LEU A 580 -18.27 -2.59 -19.05
CA LEU A 580 -19.55 -3.27 -19.27
C LEU A 580 -20.09 -2.99 -20.69
N LEU A 581 -20.07 -1.76 -21.18
CA LEU A 581 -20.53 -1.39 -22.52
C LEU A 581 -19.67 -1.99 -23.63
N VAL A 582 -18.39 -2.27 -23.37
CA VAL A 582 -17.49 -2.99 -24.29
C VAL A 582 -17.72 -4.50 -24.21
N LEU A 583 -17.74 -5.09 -23.01
CA LEU A 583 -17.85 -6.54 -22.83
C LEU A 583 -19.26 -7.09 -23.01
N LEU A 584 -20.32 -6.32 -22.72
CA LEU A 584 -21.70 -6.78 -22.82
C LEU A 584 -22.11 -7.13 -24.26
N PRO A 585 -21.77 -6.36 -25.31
CA PRO A 585 -21.92 -6.79 -26.70
C PRO A 585 -21.25 -8.13 -26.99
N PHE A 586 -19.99 -8.32 -26.60
CA PHE A 586 -19.29 -9.60 -26.79
C PHE A 586 -19.93 -10.74 -26.00
N TYR A 587 -20.41 -10.49 -24.78
CA TYR A 587 -21.13 -11.48 -23.97
C TYR A 587 -22.50 -11.83 -24.56
N ILE A 588 -23.21 -10.87 -25.15
CA ILE A 588 -24.48 -11.09 -25.86
C ILE A 588 -24.26 -11.85 -27.17
N ILE A 589 -23.15 -11.62 -27.87
CA ILE A 589 -22.77 -12.41 -29.06
C ILE A 589 -22.36 -13.83 -28.65
N TYR A 590 -21.58 -13.97 -27.57
CA TYR A 590 -21.14 -15.26 -27.05
C TYR A 590 -22.34 -16.07 -26.55
N LYS A 591 -23.13 -15.52 -25.61
CA LYS A 591 -24.27 -16.15 -24.95
C LYS A 591 -25.55 -15.31 -25.13
N PRO A 592 -26.22 -15.38 -26.29
CA PRO A 592 -27.38 -14.55 -26.58
C PRO A 592 -28.56 -14.86 -25.64
N PRO A 593 -29.19 -13.82 -25.05
CA PRO A 593 -30.34 -14.03 -24.17
C PRO A 593 -31.55 -14.49 -24.99
N SER A 594 -32.40 -15.34 -24.43
CA SER A 594 -33.57 -15.90 -25.16
C SER A 594 -34.59 -14.86 -25.62
N LEU A 595 -34.57 -13.64 -25.08
CA LEU A 595 -35.34 -12.51 -25.59
C LEU A 595 -34.82 -12.03 -26.97
N LEU A 596 -33.50 -12.02 -27.18
CA LEU A 596 -32.88 -11.66 -28.45
C LEU A 596 -33.17 -12.72 -29.53
N ILE A 597 -33.06 -14.00 -29.18
CA ILE A 597 -33.45 -15.11 -30.07
C ILE A 597 -34.93 -15.02 -30.47
N ARG A 598 -35.83 -14.77 -29.51
CA ARG A 598 -37.26 -14.53 -29.80
C ARG A 598 -37.51 -13.28 -30.65
N TYR A 599 -36.71 -12.22 -30.47
CA TYR A 599 -36.78 -11.03 -31.31
C TYR A 599 -36.35 -11.33 -32.76
N PHE A 600 -35.24 -12.03 -32.96
CA PHE A 600 -34.80 -12.46 -34.30
C PHE A 600 -35.80 -13.41 -34.96
N GLN A 601 -36.34 -14.38 -34.21
CA GLN A 601 -37.42 -15.26 -34.68
C GLN A 601 -38.69 -14.48 -35.08
N ARG A 602 -39.04 -13.39 -34.39
CA ARG A 602 -40.17 -12.52 -34.77
C ARG A 602 -39.85 -11.60 -35.95
N ARG A 603 -38.61 -11.13 -36.06
CA ARG A 603 -38.14 -10.22 -37.12
C ARG A 603 -37.90 -10.93 -38.46
N TRP A 604 -37.59 -12.23 -38.40
CA TRP A 604 -37.31 -13.11 -39.53
C TRP A 604 -37.98 -14.48 -39.29
N PRO A 605 -39.32 -14.58 -39.42
CA PRO A 605 -40.08 -15.80 -39.09
C PRO A 605 -39.77 -17.00 -40.01
N ASP A 606 -39.19 -16.73 -41.17
CA ASP A 606 -38.71 -17.70 -42.16
C ASP A 606 -37.27 -18.21 -41.89
N VAL A 607 -36.61 -17.74 -40.83
CA VAL A 607 -35.32 -18.25 -40.34
C VAL A 607 -35.53 -19.02 -39.04
N LEU A 608 -35.02 -20.25 -39.00
CA LEU A 608 -35.19 -21.16 -37.88
C LEU A 608 -34.03 -21.02 -36.87
N TRP A 609 -34.37 -20.46 -35.71
CA TRP A 609 -33.46 -20.28 -34.57
C TRP A 609 -33.76 -21.29 -33.45
N GLN A 610 -35.03 -21.54 -33.18
CA GLN A 610 -35.53 -22.46 -32.14
C GLN A 610 -36.98 -22.82 -32.48
N VAL A 611 -37.47 -23.96 -32.00
CA VAL A 611 -38.89 -24.33 -32.08
C VAL A 611 -39.56 -24.07 -30.73
N GLN A 612 -40.80 -23.58 -30.73
CA GLN A 612 -41.56 -23.40 -29.48
C GLN A 612 -42.39 -24.65 -29.21
N LEU A 613 -41.84 -25.57 -28.40
CA LEU A 613 -42.62 -26.69 -27.87
C LEU A 613 -43.58 -26.15 -26.81
N ARG A 614 -44.88 -26.49 -26.90
CA ARG A 614 -45.86 -26.12 -25.87
C ARG A 614 -45.54 -26.85 -24.57
N ALA A 615 -45.51 -26.12 -23.46
CA ALA A 615 -45.45 -26.74 -22.15
C ALA A 615 -46.74 -27.54 -21.94
N SER A 616 -46.62 -28.85 -21.74
CA SER A 616 -47.74 -29.74 -21.44
C SER A 616 -48.46 -29.23 -20.19
N SER A 617 -49.68 -28.71 -20.37
CA SER A 617 -50.52 -28.23 -19.28
C SER A 617 -50.79 -29.38 -18.31
N SER A 618 -50.49 -29.15 -17.04
CA SER A 618 -50.46 -30.15 -15.98
C SER A 618 -51.84 -30.71 -15.61
N SER A 619 -52.45 -31.55 -16.45
CA SER A 619 -53.69 -32.27 -16.13
C SER A 619 -54.10 -33.40 -17.12
N SER A 620 -53.22 -34.35 -17.46
CA SER A 620 -53.65 -35.71 -17.88
C SER A 620 -52.47 -36.70 -17.92
N SER A 621 -52.67 -37.90 -17.39
CA SER A 621 -51.64 -38.93 -17.21
C SER A 621 -51.57 -39.91 -18.39
N SER A 622 -50.99 -39.49 -19.52
CA SER A 622 -50.60 -40.38 -20.62
C SER A 622 -49.48 -39.74 -21.45
N SER A 623 -48.36 -40.48 -21.62
CA SER A 623 -47.15 -40.12 -22.40
C SER A 623 -46.58 -38.71 -22.15
N SER A 624 -45.69 -38.59 -21.17
CA SER A 624 -44.83 -37.42 -20.99
C SER A 624 -43.83 -37.30 -22.15
N SER A 625 -44.06 -36.39 -23.11
CA SER A 625 -43.03 -36.12 -24.13
C SER A 625 -41.77 -35.58 -23.45
N GLN A 626 -40.63 -36.23 -23.71
CA GLN A 626 -39.34 -35.76 -23.19
C GLN A 626 -38.95 -34.47 -23.93
N PRO A 627 -38.39 -33.45 -23.25
CA PRO A 627 -37.99 -32.22 -23.90
C PRO A 627 -36.99 -32.50 -25.04
N LEU A 628 -37.39 -32.22 -26.27
CA LEU A 628 -36.57 -32.43 -27.46
C LEU A 628 -35.67 -31.23 -27.76
N VAL A 629 -34.45 -31.51 -28.22
CA VAL A 629 -33.51 -30.57 -28.83
C VAL A 629 -32.96 -31.14 -30.13
N ALA A 630 -32.67 -30.27 -31.09
CA ALA A 630 -32.00 -30.67 -32.32
C ALA A 630 -30.48 -30.46 -32.19
N LEU A 631 -29.69 -31.45 -32.56
CA LEU A 631 -28.23 -31.31 -32.70
C LEU A 631 -27.88 -31.19 -34.18
N THR A 632 -27.03 -30.23 -34.53
CA THR A 632 -26.66 -29.97 -35.94
C THR A 632 -25.16 -29.80 -36.11
N PHE A 633 -24.63 -30.39 -37.19
CA PHE A 633 -23.21 -30.44 -37.52
C PHE A 633 -22.91 -29.69 -38.81
N ASP A 634 -22.11 -28.64 -38.75
CA ASP A 634 -21.63 -27.91 -39.92
C ASP A 634 -20.33 -28.50 -40.46
N ASP A 635 -20.02 -28.17 -41.71
CA ASP A 635 -18.86 -28.65 -42.49
C ASP A 635 -18.81 -30.14 -42.87
N ALA A 636 -19.86 -30.91 -42.63
CA ALA A 636 -19.85 -32.36 -42.85
C ALA A 636 -19.68 -32.74 -44.35
N PRO A 637 -19.18 -33.95 -44.68
CA PRO A 637 -18.54 -34.93 -43.79
C PRO A 637 -17.03 -34.66 -43.61
N SER A 638 -16.49 -35.03 -42.45
CA SER A 638 -15.05 -35.07 -42.18
C SER A 638 -14.57 -36.45 -41.74
N ASP A 639 -13.27 -36.57 -41.46
CA ASP A 639 -12.67 -37.78 -40.91
C ASP A 639 -13.19 -38.10 -39.48
N TYR A 640 -13.80 -37.12 -38.79
CA TYR A 640 -14.44 -37.32 -37.48
C TYR A 640 -15.90 -37.80 -37.56
N THR A 641 -16.57 -37.69 -38.72
CA THR A 641 -18.00 -38.07 -38.87
C THR A 641 -18.28 -39.52 -38.42
N PRO A 642 -17.45 -40.54 -38.70
CA PRO A 642 -17.69 -41.92 -38.22
C PRO A 642 -17.63 -42.06 -36.69
N GLU A 643 -16.77 -41.30 -36.02
CA GLU A 643 -16.63 -41.30 -34.57
C GLU A 643 -17.79 -40.53 -33.90
N ILE A 644 -18.19 -39.39 -34.48
CA ILE A 644 -19.40 -38.65 -34.11
C ILE A 644 -20.64 -39.55 -34.23
N LEU A 645 -20.77 -40.29 -35.34
CA LEU A 645 -21.88 -41.22 -35.57
C LEU A 645 -21.92 -42.35 -34.54
N SER A 646 -20.75 -42.82 -34.09
CA SER A 646 -20.64 -43.84 -33.04
C SER A 646 -21.10 -43.32 -31.68
N LEU A 647 -20.72 -42.09 -31.30
CA LEU A 647 -21.19 -41.43 -30.07
C LEU A 647 -22.70 -41.14 -30.10
N LEU A 648 -23.25 -40.74 -31.24
CA LEU A 648 -24.68 -40.53 -31.41
C LEU A 648 -25.45 -41.84 -31.16
N ARG A 649 -24.98 -42.95 -31.75
CA ARG A 649 -25.57 -44.29 -31.56
C ARG A 649 -25.47 -44.78 -30.12
N GLU A 650 -24.33 -44.60 -29.45
CA GLU A 650 -24.14 -44.97 -28.03
C GLU A 650 -25.16 -44.28 -27.11
N HIS A 651 -25.51 -43.03 -27.43
CA HIS A 651 -26.40 -42.23 -26.60
C HIS A 651 -27.87 -42.24 -27.04
N ASP A 652 -28.23 -42.98 -28.09
CA ASP A 652 -29.59 -42.98 -28.67
C ASP A 652 -30.02 -41.56 -29.10
N ALA A 653 -29.13 -40.90 -29.85
CA ALA A 653 -29.28 -39.53 -30.34
C ALA A 653 -29.23 -39.49 -31.86
N ARG A 654 -30.00 -38.58 -32.46
CA ARG A 654 -29.96 -38.27 -33.90
C ARG A 654 -29.63 -36.79 -34.13
N ALA A 655 -29.10 -36.45 -35.30
CA ALA A 655 -28.65 -35.10 -35.62
C ALA A 655 -28.86 -34.75 -37.11
N THR A 656 -28.78 -33.46 -37.45
CA THR A 656 -28.81 -32.95 -38.84
C THR A 656 -27.42 -32.45 -39.26
N PHE A 657 -26.82 -33.07 -40.27
CA PHE A 657 -25.50 -32.73 -40.81
C PHE A 657 -25.65 -31.78 -42.00
N PHE A 658 -25.19 -30.55 -41.87
CA PHE A 658 -25.12 -29.54 -42.93
C PHE A 658 -23.86 -29.82 -43.77
N VAL A 659 -24.10 -30.33 -44.98
CA VAL A 659 -23.07 -30.89 -45.86
C VAL A 659 -22.47 -29.83 -46.78
N ILE A 660 -21.15 -29.73 -46.81
CA ILE A 660 -20.39 -28.97 -47.81
C ILE A 660 -20.18 -29.85 -49.04
N GLY A 661 -20.57 -29.33 -50.21
CA GLY A 661 -20.58 -30.09 -51.46
C GLY A 661 -19.23 -30.67 -51.87
N ASP A 662 -18.14 -29.94 -51.65
CA ASP A 662 -16.77 -30.35 -51.98
C ASP A 662 -16.30 -31.56 -51.15
N HIS A 663 -16.66 -31.61 -49.86
CA HIS A 663 -16.28 -32.69 -48.95
C HIS A 663 -16.99 -34.03 -49.21
N ILE A 664 -17.98 -34.08 -50.11
CA ILE A 664 -18.74 -35.30 -50.43
C ILE A 664 -17.88 -36.33 -51.19
N LEU A 665 -16.96 -35.86 -52.04
CA LEU A 665 -16.23 -36.72 -52.97
C LEU A 665 -15.31 -37.70 -52.23
N GLY A 666 -15.54 -38.99 -52.40
CA GLY A 666 -14.81 -40.06 -51.70
C GLY A 666 -15.31 -40.33 -50.26
N ARG A 667 -16.32 -39.61 -49.78
CA ARG A 667 -16.99 -39.80 -48.47
C ARG A 667 -18.48 -40.13 -48.62
N GLU A 668 -18.91 -40.55 -49.81
CA GLU A 668 -20.30 -40.88 -50.10
C GLU A 668 -20.82 -42.06 -49.24
N GLN A 669 -19.95 -43.02 -48.91
CA GLN A 669 -20.32 -44.11 -48.00
C GLN A 669 -20.59 -43.59 -46.59
N THR A 670 -19.73 -42.74 -46.04
CA THR A 670 -19.93 -42.14 -44.71
C THR A 670 -21.26 -41.38 -44.62
N LEU A 671 -21.66 -40.67 -45.69
CA LEU A 671 -22.96 -40.00 -45.73
C LEU A 671 -24.15 -40.97 -45.88
N ARG A 672 -23.98 -42.11 -46.57
CA ARG A 672 -24.97 -43.20 -46.55
C ARG A 672 -25.11 -43.79 -45.14
N ASP A 673 -24.01 -43.99 -44.43
CA ASP A 673 -24.01 -44.52 -43.05
C ASP A 673 -24.68 -43.55 -42.06
N VAL A 674 -24.48 -42.24 -42.24
CA VAL A 674 -25.17 -41.18 -41.48
C VAL A 674 -26.69 -41.27 -41.67
N VAL A 675 -27.17 -41.33 -42.93
CA VAL A 675 -28.61 -41.45 -43.25
C VAL A 675 -29.19 -42.79 -42.78
N GLY A 676 -28.49 -43.90 -43.02
CA GLY A 676 -28.92 -45.24 -42.60
C GLY A 676 -28.99 -45.42 -41.08
N ALA A 677 -28.29 -44.59 -40.31
CA ALA A 677 -28.41 -44.50 -38.86
C ALA A 677 -29.54 -43.53 -38.39
N GLY A 678 -30.41 -43.08 -39.30
CA GLY A 678 -31.55 -42.20 -39.01
C GLY A 678 -31.21 -40.72 -38.82
N ASN A 679 -30.01 -40.28 -39.21
CA ASN A 679 -29.65 -38.86 -39.18
C ASN A 679 -30.07 -38.16 -40.48
N GLU A 680 -30.16 -36.83 -40.43
CA GLU A 680 -30.60 -36.01 -41.55
C GLU A 680 -29.42 -35.31 -42.24
N LEU A 681 -29.44 -35.14 -43.57
CA LEU A 681 -28.50 -34.29 -44.29
C LEU A 681 -29.19 -33.00 -44.77
N ALA A 682 -28.52 -31.88 -44.56
CA ALA A 682 -28.92 -30.54 -44.97
C ALA A 682 -27.81 -29.86 -45.80
N ASN A 683 -28.09 -28.68 -46.37
CA ASN A 683 -27.22 -28.05 -47.36
C ASN A 683 -26.37 -26.91 -46.77
N HIS A 684 -25.04 -26.97 -46.95
CA HIS A 684 -24.09 -25.94 -46.52
C HIS A 684 -23.29 -25.31 -47.68
N ALA A 685 -23.90 -25.21 -48.86
CA ALA A 685 -23.26 -24.74 -50.10
C ALA A 685 -22.06 -25.60 -50.54
N MET A 686 -21.37 -25.19 -51.62
CA MET A 686 -20.33 -26.02 -52.23
C MET A 686 -19.01 -25.96 -51.45
N PHE A 687 -18.68 -24.80 -50.87
CA PHE A 687 -17.40 -24.52 -50.19
C PHE A 687 -17.62 -23.75 -48.89
N ASP A 688 -16.68 -23.87 -47.96
CA ASP A 688 -16.60 -23.09 -46.71
C ASP A 688 -16.22 -21.63 -47.00
N GLN A 689 -17.22 -20.84 -47.39
CA GLN A 689 -17.09 -19.41 -47.67
C GLN A 689 -18.37 -18.65 -47.26
N PRO A 690 -18.30 -17.34 -46.93
CA PRO A 690 -19.48 -16.58 -46.53
C PRO A 690 -20.52 -16.50 -47.66
N SER A 691 -21.65 -17.19 -47.52
CA SER A 691 -22.65 -17.27 -48.60
C SER A 691 -23.28 -15.92 -48.97
N ARG A 692 -23.18 -14.92 -48.09
CA ARG A 692 -23.60 -13.53 -48.33
C ARG A 692 -22.73 -12.76 -49.34
N ASP A 693 -21.49 -13.21 -49.55
CA ASP A 693 -20.49 -12.52 -50.37
C ASP A 693 -20.50 -13.04 -51.83
N LEU A 694 -21.28 -14.09 -52.11
CA LEU A 694 -21.54 -14.65 -53.44
C LEU A 694 -22.59 -13.85 -54.24
N SER A 695 -22.56 -13.95 -55.56
CA SER A 695 -23.70 -13.54 -56.40
C SER A 695 -24.88 -14.49 -56.24
N ASP A 696 -26.09 -14.04 -56.62
CA ASP A 696 -27.30 -14.87 -56.48
C ASP A 696 -27.28 -16.08 -57.42
N ASP A 697 -26.72 -15.93 -58.62
CA ASP A 697 -26.60 -17.04 -59.58
C ASP A 697 -25.60 -18.10 -59.09
N GLU A 698 -24.46 -17.69 -58.53
CA GLU A 698 -23.47 -18.61 -57.93
C GLU A 698 -24.04 -19.32 -56.71
N LEU A 699 -24.75 -18.62 -55.82
CA LEU A 699 -25.33 -19.22 -54.63
C LEU A 699 -26.46 -20.21 -55.00
N ALA A 700 -27.32 -19.87 -55.95
CA ALA A 700 -28.35 -20.78 -56.45
C ALA A 700 -27.73 -22.03 -57.07
N ALA A 701 -26.71 -21.88 -57.93
CA ALA A 701 -26.01 -22.99 -58.54
C ALA A 701 -25.34 -23.91 -57.49
N GLN A 702 -24.70 -23.34 -56.46
CA GLN A 702 -24.11 -24.12 -55.36
C GLN A 702 -25.19 -24.87 -54.56
N ILE A 703 -26.29 -24.22 -54.18
CA ILE A 703 -27.41 -24.86 -53.46
C ILE A 703 -27.96 -26.04 -54.27
N GLN A 704 -28.28 -25.83 -55.55
CA GLN A 704 -28.83 -26.88 -56.43
C GLN A 704 -27.84 -28.04 -56.65
N ALA A 705 -26.56 -27.75 -56.84
CA ALA A 705 -25.53 -28.77 -57.04
C ALA A 705 -25.32 -29.66 -55.79
N VAL A 706 -25.30 -29.06 -54.60
CA VAL A 706 -25.19 -29.79 -53.32
C VAL A 706 -26.47 -30.59 -53.04
N GLN A 707 -27.65 -30.00 -53.29
CA GLN A 707 -28.92 -30.72 -53.10
C GLN A 707 -29.00 -31.95 -54.01
N SER A 708 -28.56 -31.83 -55.25
CA SER A 708 -28.51 -32.94 -56.22
C SER A 708 -27.50 -34.04 -55.82
N ARG A 709 -26.52 -33.74 -54.95
CA ARG A 709 -25.64 -34.74 -54.31
C ARG A 709 -26.34 -35.40 -53.13
N ILE A 710 -26.95 -34.62 -52.23
CA ILE A 710 -27.70 -35.10 -51.06
C ILE A 710 -28.84 -36.05 -51.49
N GLN A 711 -29.65 -35.67 -52.48
CA GLN A 711 -30.75 -36.50 -52.98
C GLN A 711 -30.28 -37.85 -53.53
N ARG A 712 -29.10 -37.91 -54.18
CA ARG A 712 -28.52 -39.18 -54.65
C ARG A 712 -28.06 -40.09 -53.51
N ILE A 713 -27.64 -39.52 -52.38
CA ILE A 713 -27.29 -40.29 -51.17
C ILE A 713 -28.55 -40.91 -50.56
N TYR A 714 -29.60 -40.12 -50.36
CA TYR A 714 -30.90 -40.61 -49.88
C TYR A 714 -31.50 -41.70 -50.79
N ALA A 715 -31.52 -41.47 -52.11
CA ALA A 715 -32.02 -42.44 -53.08
C ALA A 715 -31.18 -43.73 -53.13
N ALA A 716 -29.89 -43.68 -52.76
CA ALA A 716 -29.06 -44.87 -52.63
C ALA A 716 -29.38 -45.67 -51.35
N VAL A 717 -29.74 -44.98 -50.25
CA VAL A 717 -30.11 -45.64 -48.98
C VAL A 717 -31.52 -46.25 -49.05
N GLY A 718 -32.50 -45.55 -49.63
CA GLY A 718 -33.87 -46.08 -49.82
C GLY A 718 -33.88 -47.41 -50.57
N ARG A 719 -33.17 -47.49 -51.70
CA ARG A 719 -32.99 -48.72 -52.48
C ARG A 719 -32.30 -49.86 -51.73
N THR A 720 -31.49 -49.56 -50.71
CA THR A 720 -30.90 -50.60 -49.85
C THR A 720 -31.83 -51.03 -48.71
N ALA A 721 -32.74 -50.17 -48.25
CA ALA A 721 -33.76 -50.57 -47.28
C ALA A 721 -34.80 -51.51 -47.93
N GLU A 722 -35.33 -51.13 -49.09
CA GLU A 722 -36.24 -51.95 -49.92
C GLU A 722 -35.67 -53.36 -50.19
N ALA A 723 -34.36 -53.46 -50.44
CA ALA A 723 -33.68 -54.74 -50.70
C ALA A 723 -33.45 -55.62 -49.45
N HIS A 724 -33.65 -55.09 -48.23
CA HIS A 724 -33.48 -55.83 -46.99
C HIS A 724 -34.79 -56.42 -46.44
N ASP A 725 -35.94 -55.80 -46.72
CA ASP A 725 -37.25 -56.25 -46.19
C ASP A 725 -37.92 -57.38 -46.99
N GLU A 726 -37.49 -57.67 -48.23
CA GLU A 726 -38.01 -58.82 -49.00
C GLU A 726 -37.60 -60.22 -48.48
N VAL A 727 -36.76 -60.31 -47.43
CA VAL A 727 -36.12 -61.59 -47.01
C VAL A 727 -36.42 -62.01 -45.56
N HIS A 728 -37.67 -61.87 -45.09
CA HIS A 728 -38.19 -62.74 -44.01
C HIS A 728 -39.72 -62.90 -43.98
N ILE A 729 -40.23 -64.00 -44.54
CA ILE A 729 -41.62 -64.45 -44.36
C ILE A 729 -41.69 -65.37 -43.13
N GLN A 730 -42.66 -65.14 -42.22
CA GLN A 730 -43.58 -66.15 -41.62
C GLN A 730 -43.98 -65.84 -40.17
N GLY A 731 -45.29 -65.88 -39.87
CA GLY A 731 -45.78 -66.47 -38.61
C GLY A 731 -46.73 -65.66 -37.71
N LEU A 732 -47.95 -66.21 -37.56
CA LEU A 732 -48.82 -66.15 -36.37
C LEU A 732 -49.50 -64.81 -35.94
N ARG A 733 -50.72 -64.66 -36.47
CA ARG A 733 -52.00 -64.40 -35.75
C ARG A 733 -51.93 -64.32 -34.20
N VAL A 734 -52.69 -63.38 -33.59
CA VAL A 734 -53.90 -63.68 -32.77
C VAL A 734 -54.89 -62.48 -32.73
N ASN A 735 -56.13 -62.76 -33.13
CA ASN A 735 -57.47 -62.20 -32.81
C ASN A 735 -57.71 -60.74 -32.36
N ARG A 736 -58.62 -60.10 -33.12
CA ARG A 736 -59.39 -58.89 -32.82
C ARG A 736 -60.88 -59.20 -32.94
N VAL A 737 -61.66 -59.10 -31.85
CA VAL A 737 -63.13 -58.89 -31.86
C VAL A 737 -63.52 -58.21 -30.53
N GLY A 738 -64.31 -57.14 -30.47
CA GLY A 738 -64.85 -56.30 -31.54
C GLY A 738 -65.98 -55.40 -31.04
N ALA A 739 -66.24 -54.29 -31.74
CA ALA A 739 -67.49 -53.54 -31.70
C ALA A 739 -67.59 -52.79 -33.04
N GLY A 740 -68.60 -53.10 -33.84
CA GLY A 740 -68.65 -52.66 -35.24
C GLY A 740 -69.45 -51.37 -35.47
N SER A 741 -69.20 -50.75 -36.62
CA SER A 741 -70.25 -50.08 -37.39
C SER A 741 -70.08 -50.42 -38.88
N ARG A 742 -71.13 -50.20 -39.67
CA ARG A 742 -71.36 -50.80 -40.99
C ARG A 742 -70.51 -50.17 -42.11
N GLY A 743 -69.95 -51.05 -42.97
CA GLY A 743 -69.79 -50.94 -44.45
C GLY A 743 -69.12 -49.70 -45.06
N GLY A 744 -68.24 -49.81 -46.06
CA GLY A 744 -67.71 -51.01 -46.73
C GLY A 744 -66.61 -50.67 -47.75
N ASN A 745 -65.62 -51.57 -47.82
CA ASN A 745 -64.44 -51.69 -48.71
C ASN A 745 -64.64 -51.37 -50.22
N PRO A 746 -63.54 -51.32 -51.04
CA PRO A 746 -62.19 -50.78 -50.78
C PRO A 746 -61.47 -50.16 -52.02
N SER A 747 -60.42 -49.36 -51.82
CA SER A 747 -59.16 -49.34 -52.62
C SER A 747 -58.27 -48.17 -52.17
N GLY A 748 -57.06 -48.42 -51.66
CA GLY A 748 -56.12 -47.33 -51.28
C GLY A 748 -54.98 -47.67 -50.32
N GLU A 749 -54.84 -48.92 -49.86
CA GLU A 749 -53.88 -49.27 -48.79
C GLU A 749 -52.45 -49.59 -49.27
N GLN A 750 -52.15 -49.54 -50.57
CA GLN A 750 -50.77 -49.70 -51.08
C GLN A 750 -50.06 -48.37 -51.40
N GLU A 751 -50.80 -47.29 -51.68
CA GLU A 751 -50.19 -45.97 -51.91
C GLU A 751 -49.78 -45.29 -50.58
N GLN A 752 -50.44 -45.63 -49.47
CA GLN A 752 -50.19 -44.99 -48.17
C GLN A 752 -48.91 -45.45 -47.46
N GLU A 753 -48.54 -46.73 -47.52
CA GLU A 753 -47.29 -47.21 -46.89
C GLU A 753 -46.05 -46.72 -47.68
N GLU A 754 -46.10 -46.68 -49.02
CA GLU A 754 -45.04 -46.07 -49.83
C GLU A 754 -44.93 -44.55 -49.56
N GLU A 755 -46.05 -43.83 -49.46
CA GLU A 755 -46.05 -42.38 -49.17
C GLU A 755 -45.59 -42.06 -47.73
N GLU A 756 -45.88 -42.90 -46.73
CA GLU A 756 -45.42 -42.73 -45.35
C GLU A 756 -43.89 -42.98 -45.23
N VAL A 757 -43.35 -44.01 -45.88
CA VAL A 757 -41.89 -44.27 -45.90
C VAL A 757 -41.13 -43.20 -46.69
N LEU A 758 -41.65 -42.74 -47.83
CA LEU A 758 -41.05 -41.64 -48.60
C LEU A 758 -41.13 -40.30 -47.87
N THR A 759 -42.16 -40.03 -47.06
CA THR A 759 -42.24 -38.82 -46.22
C THR A 759 -41.44 -38.89 -44.93
N GLU A 760 -41.02 -40.07 -44.47
CA GLU A 760 -39.95 -40.22 -43.47
C GLU A 760 -38.55 -40.01 -44.06
N LEU A 761 -38.30 -40.45 -45.30
CA LEU A 761 -36.98 -40.39 -45.95
C LEU A 761 -36.68 -39.09 -46.72
N THR A 762 -37.64 -38.20 -46.93
CA THR A 762 -37.37 -36.89 -47.56
C THR A 762 -36.57 -35.97 -46.63
N PRO A 763 -35.33 -35.56 -46.96
CA PRO A 763 -34.60 -34.58 -46.16
C PRO A 763 -35.35 -33.26 -46.10
N GLY A 764 -35.47 -32.69 -44.90
CA GLY A 764 -35.94 -31.32 -44.76
C GLY A 764 -35.06 -30.39 -45.59
N ARG A 765 -35.68 -29.53 -46.43
CA ARG A 765 -34.96 -28.58 -47.28
C ARG A 765 -34.37 -27.45 -46.44
N TYR A 766 -33.35 -27.77 -45.65
CA TYR A 766 -32.65 -26.83 -44.80
C TYR A 766 -31.37 -26.35 -45.46
N PHE A 767 -31.15 -25.05 -45.39
CA PHE A 767 -29.90 -24.41 -45.80
C PHE A 767 -29.31 -23.63 -44.63
N ARG A 768 -28.00 -23.75 -44.43
CA ARG A 768 -27.25 -22.88 -43.51
C ARG A 768 -26.21 -22.12 -44.31
N PRO A 769 -26.15 -20.78 -44.24
CA PRO A 769 -25.11 -20.02 -44.92
C PRO A 769 -23.76 -20.22 -44.22
N GLY A 770 -22.70 -20.34 -45.01
CA GLY A 770 -21.34 -20.24 -44.50
C GLY A 770 -21.14 -18.89 -43.78
N SER A 771 -20.38 -18.91 -42.67
CA SER A 771 -20.25 -17.83 -41.68
C SER A 771 -21.50 -17.49 -40.82
N GLY A 772 -22.66 -18.12 -41.05
CA GLY A 772 -23.88 -17.89 -40.26
C GLY A 772 -24.59 -16.54 -40.50
N PHE A 773 -24.05 -15.67 -41.36
CA PHE A 773 -24.65 -14.40 -41.74
C PHE A 773 -25.50 -14.52 -43.02
N PHE A 774 -26.55 -13.71 -43.11
CA PHE A 774 -27.47 -13.66 -44.25
C PHE A 774 -27.87 -12.22 -44.60
N THR A 775 -28.38 -12.02 -45.82
CA THR A 775 -29.01 -10.78 -46.28
C THR A 775 -30.46 -11.02 -46.67
N ASP A 776 -31.28 -9.97 -46.78
CA ASP A 776 -32.67 -10.12 -47.26
C ASP A 776 -32.74 -10.61 -48.72
N ARG A 777 -31.73 -10.28 -49.55
CA ARG A 777 -31.52 -10.82 -50.91
C ARG A 777 -31.32 -12.35 -50.86
N MET A 778 -30.38 -12.79 -50.03
CA MET A 778 -30.07 -14.21 -49.81
C MET A 778 -31.27 -14.99 -49.26
N ARG A 779 -32.00 -14.43 -48.28
CA ARG A 779 -33.25 -15.01 -47.75
C ARG A 779 -34.29 -15.23 -48.84
N ALA A 780 -34.52 -14.22 -49.68
CA ALA A 780 -35.47 -14.30 -50.77
C ALA A 780 -35.09 -15.38 -51.78
N LEU A 781 -33.80 -15.51 -52.11
CA LEU A 781 -33.26 -16.54 -53.00
C LEU A 781 -33.39 -17.94 -52.41
N VAL A 782 -32.89 -18.18 -51.19
CA VAL A 782 -32.94 -19.50 -50.52
C VAL A 782 -34.39 -20.00 -50.41
N ARG A 783 -35.33 -19.10 -50.10
CA ARG A 783 -36.78 -19.40 -50.10
C ARG A 783 -37.34 -19.67 -51.50
N LYS A 784 -36.87 -18.97 -52.54
CA LYS A 784 -37.26 -19.21 -53.95
C LYS A 784 -36.81 -20.60 -54.44
N GLU A 785 -35.63 -21.05 -54.01
CA GLU A 785 -35.12 -22.41 -54.25
C GLU A 785 -35.84 -23.48 -53.39
N GLY A 786 -36.79 -23.07 -52.54
CA GLY A 786 -37.59 -23.96 -51.71
C GLY A 786 -36.92 -24.42 -50.41
N PHE A 787 -35.93 -23.68 -49.91
CA PHE A 787 -35.22 -23.99 -48.67
C PHE A 787 -35.60 -23.06 -47.51
N GLN A 788 -35.55 -23.60 -46.29
CA GLN A 788 -35.65 -22.86 -45.04
C GLN A 788 -34.26 -22.62 -44.45
N LEU A 789 -34.00 -21.39 -44.00
CA LEU A 789 -32.73 -21.03 -43.35
C LEU A 789 -32.69 -21.54 -41.91
N VAL A 790 -31.58 -22.17 -41.49
CA VAL A 790 -31.41 -22.66 -40.11
C VAL A 790 -30.10 -22.14 -39.51
N LEU A 791 -30.18 -21.40 -38.41
CA LEU A 791 -29.02 -20.82 -37.70
C LEU A 791 -28.92 -21.23 -36.22
N GLY A 792 -30.00 -21.78 -35.68
CA GLY A 792 -30.04 -22.28 -34.32
C GLY A 792 -30.04 -21.21 -33.22
N SER A 793 -29.96 -21.66 -31.98
CA SER A 793 -30.10 -20.84 -30.76
C SER A 793 -29.02 -21.10 -29.72
N VAL A 794 -28.20 -22.13 -29.94
CA VAL A 794 -27.05 -22.49 -29.10
C VAL A 794 -25.87 -22.73 -30.04
N TYR A 795 -24.88 -21.83 -30.00
CA TYR A 795 -23.65 -21.93 -30.78
C TYR A 795 -22.46 -21.68 -29.84
N PRO A 796 -21.61 -22.68 -29.56
CA PRO A 796 -20.53 -22.57 -28.58
C PRO A 796 -19.28 -21.86 -29.12
N HIS A 797 -19.30 -21.33 -30.35
CA HIS A 797 -18.13 -20.75 -31.02
C HIS A 797 -16.98 -21.76 -31.18
N ASP A 798 -17.33 -23.03 -31.42
CA ASP A 798 -16.38 -24.15 -31.54
C ASP A 798 -15.54 -24.13 -32.82
N ALA A 799 -15.90 -23.33 -33.83
CA ALA A 799 -14.99 -23.03 -34.94
C ALA A 799 -13.80 -22.15 -34.49
N GLN A 800 -13.95 -21.37 -33.42
CA GLN A 800 -12.94 -20.44 -32.91
C GLN A 800 -12.29 -20.92 -31.59
N ILE A 801 -13.05 -21.62 -30.74
CA ILE A 801 -12.63 -22.06 -29.40
C ILE A 801 -12.25 -23.55 -29.45
N ASN A 802 -10.96 -23.83 -29.36
CA ASN A 802 -10.39 -25.19 -29.44
C ASN A 802 -10.45 -25.99 -28.13
N VAL A 803 -11.31 -25.61 -27.18
CA VAL A 803 -11.33 -26.13 -25.82
C VAL A 803 -12.63 -26.92 -25.54
N PRO A 804 -12.62 -28.27 -25.66
CA PRO A 804 -13.85 -29.07 -25.65
C PRO A 804 -14.72 -28.90 -24.41
N TRP A 805 -14.11 -28.72 -23.24
CA TRP A 805 -14.87 -28.57 -21.98
C TRP A 805 -15.56 -27.21 -21.85
N ILE A 806 -15.00 -26.14 -22.44
CA ILE A 806 -15.64 -24.82 -22.50
C ILE A 806 -16.85 -24.89 -23.42
N ASN A 807 -16.70 -25.50 -24.60
CA ASN A 807 -17.77 -25.65 -25.57
C ASN A 807 -18.90 -26.53 -25.02
N ALA A 808 -18.57 -27.63 -24.34
CA ALA A 808 -19.55 -28.47 -23.65
C ALA A 808 -20.31 -27.71 -22.54
N ALA A 809 -19.58 -27.00 -21.67
CA ALA A 809 -20.18 -26.19 -20.62
C ALA A 809 -21.06 -25.07 -21.20
N HIS A 810 -20.66 -24.47 -22.33
CA HIS A 810 -21.44 -23.48 -23.05
C HIS A 810 -22.80 -24.05 -23.48
N VAL A 811 -22.80 -25.13 -24.27
CA VAL A 811 -24.02 -25.78 -24.79
C VAL A 811 -24.96 -26.14 -23.63
N LEU A 812 -24.44 -26.83 -22.63
CA LEU A 812 -25.18 -27.26 -21.44
C LEU A 812 -25.68 -26.10 -20.56
N SER A 813 -25.15 -24.89 -20.73
CA SER A 813 -25.60 -23.69 -20.00
C SER A 813 -26.65 -22.85 -20.76
N MET A 814 -26.96 -23.22 -22.01
CA MET A 814 -27.89 -22.51 -22.88
C MET A 814 -29.06 -23.37 -23.36
N VAL A 815 -28.86 -24.68 -23.48
CA VAL A 815 -29.85 -25.64 -23.97
C VAL A 815 -31.18 -25.57 -23.21
N LYS A 816 -32.28 -25.54 -23.97
CA LYS A 816 -33.67 -25.55 -23.51
C LYS A 816 -34.50 -26.43 -24.44
N PRO A 817 -35.71 -26.88 -24.04
CA PRO A 817 -36.61 -27.59 -24.94
C PRO A 817 -36.90 -26.69 -26.16
N GLY A 818 -36.77 -27.22 -27.38
CA GLY A 818 -36.86 -26.41 -28.59
C GLY A 818 -35.55 -25.81 -29.10
N SER A 819 -34.43 -25.97 -28.40
CA SER A 819 -33.11 -25.49 -28.86
C SER A 819 -32.62 -26.28 -30.08
N ILE A 820 -32.00 -25.56 -31.00
CA ILE A 820 -31.19 -26.12 -32.09
C ILE A 820 -29.74 -25.76 -31.78
N ILE A 821 -28.90 -26.78 -31.62
CA ILE A 821 -27.50 -26.70 -31.25
C ILE A 821 -26.65 -26.78 -32.52
N VAL A 822 -25.71 -25.85 -32.68
CA VAL A 822 -24.78 -25.76 -33.81
C VAL A 822 -23.38 -26.11 -33.34
N VAL A 823 -22.73 -27.09 -33.98
CA VAL A 823 -21.34 -27.50 -33.75
C VAL A 823 -20.71 -27.88 -35.10
N HIS A 824 -19.38 -27.95 -35.19
CA HIS A 824 -18.66 -28.21 -36.44
C HIS A 824 -18.05 -29.61 -36.46
N ASP A 825 -18.30 -30.37 -37.53
CA ASP A 825 -17.85 -31.76 -37.69
C ASP A 825 -16.30 -31.85 -37.84
N ARG A 826 -15.70 -30.94 -38.63
CA ARG A 826 -14.26 -30.89 -38.96
C ARG A 826 -13.28 -30.54 -37.80
N ARG A 827 -13.69 -30.61 -36.53
CA ARG A 827 -12.84 -30.13 -35.41
C ARG A 827 -12.44 -31.30 -34.47
N PRO A 828 -11.14 -31.48 -34.15
CA PRO A 828 -10.67 -32.57 -33.29
C PRO A 828 -11.21 -32.49 -31.85
N TRP A 829 -11.73 -31.33 -31.42
CA TRP A 829 -12.36 -31.15 -30.12
C TRP A 829 -13.88 -31.45 -30.11
N THR A 830 -14.51 -31.70 -31.26
CA THR A 830 -15.96 -31.96 -31.32
C THR A 830 -16.32 -33.29 -30.65
N VAL A 831 -15.60 -34.38 -30.94
CA VAL A 831 -15.82 -35.69 -30.30
C VAL A 831 -15.63 -35.61 -28.76
N PRO A 832 -14.50 -35.09 -28.21
CA PRO A 832 -14.34 -34.92 -26.76
C PRO A 832 -15.37 -33.99 -26.09
N MET A 833 -15.96 -33.06 -26.84
CA MET A 833 -17.06 -32.22 -26.35
C MET A 833 -18.38 -33.02 -26.31
N LEU A 834 -18.73 -33.75 -27.37
CA LEU A 834 -19.95 -34.57 -27.45
C LEU A 834 -19.99 -35.65 -26.38
N ALA A 835 -18.86 -36.30 -26.10
CA ALA A 835 -18.69 -37.26 -25.02
C ALA A 835 -19.00 -36.69 -23.61
N LYS A 836 -19.10 -35.36 -23.46
CA LYS A 836 -19.60 -34.69 -22.25
C LYS A 836 -21.02 -34.16 -22.39
N VAL A 837 -21.40 -33.67 -23.57
CA VAL A 837 -22.73 -33.08 -23.82
C VAL A 837 -23.82 -34.14 -23.87
N LEU A 838 -23.64 -35.21 -24.64
CA LEU A 838 -24.68 -36.22 -24.88
C LEU A 838 -25.11 -36.98 -23.59
N PRO A 839 -24.19 -37.49 -22.74
CA PRO A 839 -24.60 -38.12 -21.47
C PRO A 839 -25.33 -37.14 -20.54
N GLU A 840 -24.90 -35.88 -20.49
CA GLU A 840 -25.47 -34.87 -19.60
C GLU A 840 -26.85 -34.38 -20.09
N LEU A 841 -27.07 -34.29 -21.40
CA LEU A 841 -28.41 -34.05 -21.97
C LEU A 841 -29.36 -35.20 -21.62
N LYS A 842 -28.93 -36.45 -21.82
CA LYS A 842 -29.71 -37.65 -21.48
C LYS A 842 -30.01 -37.71 -19.97
N ARG A 843 -29.04 -37.40 -19.11
CA ARG A 843 -29.21 -37.29 -17.64
C ARG A 843 -30.19 -36.19 -17.22
N ARG A 844 -30.30 -35.11 -18.01
CA ARG A 844 -31.29 -34.03 -17.81
C ARG A 844 -32.65 -34.35 -18.43
N GLY A 845 -32.84 -35.53 -19.00
CA GLY A 845 -34.09 -35.98 -19.61
C GLY A 845 -34.36 -35.40 -21.00
N TYR A 846 -33.35 -34.83 -21.68
CA TYR A 846 -33.50 -34.36 -23.05
C TYR A 846 -33.41 -35.51 -24.05
N ARG A 847 -34.33 -35.54 -25.02
CA ARG A 847 -34.19 -36.29 -26.26
C ARG A 847 -33.38 -35.44 -27.25
N VAL A 848 -32.48 -36.06 -28.02
CA VAL A 848 -31.64 -35.38 -29.01
C VAL A 848 -31.99 -35.92 -30.40
N GLY A 849 -32.48 -35.06 -31.28
CA GLY A 849 -32.99 -35.44 -32.60
C GLY A 849 -32.55 -34.53 -33.74
N THR A 850 -33.17 -34.74 -34.90
CA THR A 850 -32.95 -33.92 -36.11
C THR A 850 -33.73 -32.59 -36.04
N VAL A 851 -33.46 -31.68 -36.98
CA VAL A 851 -34.26 -30.46 -37.15
C VAL A 851 -35.69 -30.80 -37.57
N THR A 852 -35.87 -31.81 -38.44
CA THR A 852 -37.19 -32.32 -38.82
C THR A 852 -37.96 -32.92 -37.63
N ASP A 853 -37.31 -33.70 -36.75
CA ASP A 853 -37.94 -34.21 -35.52
C ASP A 853 -38.51 -33.08 -34.66
N LEU A 854 -37.69 -32.04 -34.48
CA LEU A 854 -38.03 -30.89 -33.64
C LEU A 854 -39.20 -30.07 -34.23
N LEU A 855 -39.27 -29.97 -35.56
CA LEU A 855 -40.39 -29.31 -36.24
C LEU A 855 -41.66 -30.17 -36.22
N LYS A 856 -41.56 -31.49 -36.43
CA LYS A 856 -42.71 -32.42 -36.31
C LYS A 856 -43.32 -32.32 -34.90
N GLU A 857 -42.52 -32.35 -33.83
CA GLU A 857 -43.02 -32.20 -32.44
C GLU A 857 -43.63 -30.81 -32.15
N GLY A 858 -43.10 -29.75 -32.78
CA GLY A 858 -43.64 -28.40 -32.68
C GLY A 858 -44.90 -28.12 -33.52
N ILE A 859 -45.24 -28.98 -34.48
CA ILE A 859 -46.45 -28.87 -35.34
C ILE A 859 -47.58 -29.77 -34.84
N SER A 860 -47.24 -30.94 -34.28
CA SER A 860 -48.22 -31.90 -33.73
C SER A 860 -48.76 -31.54 -32.33
N THR A 861 -48.64 -30.27 -31.88
CA THR A 861 -49.05 -29.78 -30.55
C THR A 861 -49.78 -28.43 -30.56
#